data_AF-A0A315DZ35-F1
#
_entry.id   AF-A0A315DZ35-F1
#
_cell.length_a   1.000
_cell.length_b   1.000
_cell.length_c   1.000
_cell.angle_alpha   90.00
_cell.angle_beta   90.00
_cell.angle_gamma   90.00
#
_symmetry.space_group_name_H-M   'P 1'
#
loop_
_entity.id
_entity.type
_entity.pdbx_description
1 polymer ?
#
loop_
_entity_poly.entity_id
_entity_poly.type
_entity_poly.pdbx_seq_one_letter_code
_entity_poly.pdbx_strand_id
1 'polypeptide(L)'
;MSLYSQLQTAKSEEDVKDAYIKALGLKGFTKGLIDIQTQEIWFEAKDTGRNSSYAMFTQLLHYVQVALNKGEQVPPFLAVIDTEKAAIMKSADVLPFLAKKTIQWGKSASQYTPEALDDISAHIGTYFVSFKLSTHEDEFISTVKAAIKSGDIIRTQITPDNLKQVFDKWVAMIGREIGGVTEDDYALLFFADIMHDGTVSTHANLPAELMHKNGAPVFTLGGKMFELGNKEGYRQFWAIYHRPPKSEYRDYLLERRDSLIPYDERSFKGAYYTPLHVVDKAYDKLTETLGPNWQKDYIVWDMCCGVGNLEVKHSNPRNIYMSTLDQADIDVMKATKTCVSATRFQYDYLNDDITDDGKIDYSLSNKVPPALRKAIAEGKKILVLINPPYAEATNLENISTGLLAGENKSGVSKTKLAANAMAAYGKASNELFTQFVARVAQEIPNATLAMFSTLKYINAPTLATFRANWNAKYLGGFVVHNHAFDGLSGKFPIGFLVWKTDQHQKSQITEIQVEVLDKDAREIGSKTFFNLPTNQYLSEWFVRPKTNSVDVVPLKNAVTPATATKDLRGTKWADGAIGYMLSGGNDLQHAEQQTVVFSSGYGSARGFFITDKNLWQAAVVFAMRRAVRPTWLNDRDQFLQPTEPLTDEFKTDCLMWMLFNRSNRTASADDLEWNGKKWSIVNHFIPYTEAEVDAPDRFESDFMVQYLADKTLSAEATAVLDAGRSLWKAYFAHTDVRTVRDQYKLNRPDVGWYQIRNALAERNKSGDTAPINFTPFESAYEALTTKLRPQVFSLGFLR
;
A
#
# COMPACT_ATOMS: atom_id res chain seq x y z
N MET A 1 -3.57 -5.61 25.71
CA MET A 1 -2.73 -4.65 24.95
C MET A 1 -1.33 -5.22 24.88
N SER A 2 -0.68 -5.15 23.72
CA SER A 2 0.73 -5.52 23.57
C SER A 2 1.64 -4.55 24.34
N LEU A 3 2.89 -4.91 24.58
CA LEU A 3 3.92 -4.06 25.15
C LEU A 3 4.13 -2.81 24.28
N TYR A 4 4.28 -2.97 22.96
CA TYR A 4 4.47 -1.85 22.03
C TYR A 4 3.32 -0.86 22.10
N SER A 5 2.07 -1.35 22.12
CA SER A 5 0.88 -0.49 22.24
C SER A 5 0.84 0.29 23.56
N GLN A 6 1.33 -0.28 24.66
CA GLN A 6 1.42 0.42 25.95
C GLN A 6 2.51 1.50 25.92
N LEU A 7 3.66 1.19 25.31
CA LEU A 7 4.79 2.11 25.17
C LEU A 7 4.46 3.34 24.32
N GLN A 8 3.59 3.22 23.32
CA GLN A 8 3.12 4.38 22.53
C GLN A 8 2.28 5.38 23.34
N THR A 9 1.79 4.96 24.51
CA THR A 9 1.01 5.81 25.43
C THR A 9 1.78 6.23 26.68
N ALA A 10 3.02 5.75 26.84
CA ALA A 10 3.88 6.10 27.96
C ALA A 10 4.22 7.60 27.91
N LYS A 11 4.14 8.27 29.07
CA LYS A 11 4.45 9.70 29.20
C LYS A 11 5.68 9.95 30.08
N SER A 12 6.22 8.90 30.68
CA SER A 12 7.35 8.94 31.59
C SER A 12 8.17 7.65 31.55
N GLU A 13 9.40 7.71 32.06
CA GLU A 13 10.28 6.55 32.20
C GLU A 13 9.66 5.48 33.15
N GLU A 14 8.89 5.92 34.14
CA GLU A 14 8.19 5.02 35.06
C GLU A 14 7.09 4.20 34.36
N ASP A 15 6.38 4.81 33.41
CA ASP A 15 5.38 4.12 32.58
C ASP A 15 6.05 3.06 31.69
N VAL A 16 7.23 3.37 31.15
CA VAL A 16 8.04 2.42 30.37
C VAL A 16 8.43 1.24 31.26
N LYS A 17 8.98 1.50 32.44
CA LYS A 17 9.35 0.43 33.40
C LYS A 17 8.16 -0.48 33.73
N ASP A 18 7.00 0.10 34.02
CA ASP A 18 5.80 -0.68 34.36
C ASP A 18 5.31 -1.54 33.19
N ALA A 19 5.35 -1.00 31.97
CA ALA A 19 4.99 -1.76 30.77
C ALA A 19 5.89 -2.98 30.58
N TYR A 20 7.21 -2.82 30.73
CA TYR A 20 8.18 -3.91 30.58
C TYR A 20 8.11 -4.93 31.72
N ILE A 21 7.98 -4.50 32.98
CA ILE A 21 7.81 -5.39 34.14
C ILE A 21 6.60 -6.31 33.90
N LYS A 22 5.48 -5.72 33.46
CA LYS A 22 4.24 -6.44 33.18
C LYS A 22 4.39 -7.42 32.02
N ALA A 23 5.01 -7.00 30.91
CA ALA A 23 5.18 -7.84 29.72
C ALA A 23 6.11 -9.03 29.97
N LEU A 24 7.20 -8.79 30.70
CA LEU A 24 8.19 -9.81 31.07
C LEU A 24 7.75 -10.70 32.23
N GLY A 25 6.78 -10.24 33.04
CA GLY A 25 6.28 -10.99 34.20
C GLY A 25 7.32 -11.10 35.31
N LEU A 26 8.15 -10.06 35.49
CA LEU A 26 9.22 -10.04 36.48
C LEU A 26 8.64 -10.10 37.90
N LYS A 27 9.28 -10.87 38.79
CA LYS A 27 8.92 -11.02 40.20
C LYS A 27 10.14 -10.71 41.06
N GLY A 28 9.93 -10.21 42.28
CA GLY A 28 11.03 -9.94 43.22
C GLY A 28 12.01 -8.86 42.74
N PHE A 29 11.52 -7.86 41.98
CA PHE A 29 12.34 -6.77 41.46
C PHE A 29 12.43 -5.59 42.43
N THR A 30 13.53 -4.84 42.37
CA THR A 30 13.61 -3.47 42.90
C THR A 30 13.34 -2.48 41.77
N LYS A 31 12.59 -1.42 42.07
CA LYS A 31 12.29 -0.29 41.18
C LYS A 31 12.66 0.99 41.92
N GLY A 32 13.68 1.72 41.46
CA GLY A 32 14.20 2.88 42.20
C GLY A 32 15.23 3.71 41.42
N LEU A 33 16.16 4.36 42.12
CA LEU A 33 17.24 5.20 41.54
C LEU A 33 18.15 4.48 40.53
N ILE A 34 18.10 3.14 40.51
CA ILE A 34 18.90 2.25 39.68
C ILE A 34 17.95 1.35 38.87
N ASP A 35 17.02 1.99 38.15
CA ASP A 35 15.99 1.41 37.29
C ASP A 35 15.32 0.13 37.80
N ILE A 36 15.48 -0.99 37.09
CA ILE A 36 14.85 -2.28 37.43
C ILE A 36 15.95 -3.31 37.64
N GLN A 37 15.98 -3.94 38.81
CA GLN A 37 16.93 -5.01 39.10
C GLN A 37 16.23 -6.23 39.68
N THR A 38 16.61 -7.41 39.19
CA THR A 38 16.22 -8.74 39.72
C THR A 38 17.49 -9.54 40.00
N GLN A 39 17.37 -10.77 40.53
CA GLN A 39 18.54 -11.64 40.69
C GLN A 39 19.11 -12.08 39.34
N GLU A 40 18.27 -12.11 38.30
CA GLU A 40 18.57 -12.67 36.99
C GLU A 40 18.99 -11.61 35.97
N ILE A 41 18.43 -10.39 36.06
CA ILE A 41 18.65 -9.33 35.07
C ILE A 41 18.60 -7.92 35.67
N TRP A 42 19.44 -7.03 35.13
CA TRP A 42 19.49 -5.61 35.46
C TRP A 42 19.19 -4.76 34.22
N PHE A 43 18.20 -3.86 34.31
CA PHE A 43 17.79 -2.97 33.23
C PHE A 43 18.25 -1.53 33.45
N GLU A 44 18.46 -0.83 32.34
CA GLU A 44 18.44 0.64 32.23
C GLU A 44 17.32 1.04 31.25
N ALA A 45 16.44 1.96 31.65
CA ALA A 45 15.25 2.36 30.92
C ALA A 45 15.32 3.82 30.47
N LYS A 46 14.71 4.14 29.32
CA LYS A 46 14.49 5.51 28.85
C LYS A 46 13.04 5.74 28.42
N ASP A 47 12.57 6.96 28.65
CA ASP A 47 11.22 7.40 28.28
C ASP A 47 11.03 7.67 26.78
N THR A 48 12.12 7.77 26.02
CA THR A 48 12.11 8.07 24.58
C THR A 48 13.13 7.22 23.81
N GLY A 49 12.85 6.98 22.53
CA GLY A 49 13.76 6.28 21.60
C GLY A 49 15.03 7.06 21.20
N ARG A 50 15.30 8.23 21.78
CA ARG A 50 16.37 9.15 21.36
C ARG A 50 17.78 8.64 21.67
N ASN A 51 17.94 7.81 22.71
CA ASN A 51 19.24 7.30 23.13
C ASN A 51 19.62 6.04 22.33
N SER A 52 20.90 5.86 21.99
CA SER A 52 21.36 4.61 21.38
C SER A 52 21.45 3.49 22.43
N SER A 53 21.39 2.22 22.01
CA SER A 53 21.61 1.09 22.92
C SER A 53 22.99 1.15 23.58
N TYR A 54 24.00 1.62 22.84
CA TYR A 54 25.35 1.86 23.37
C TYR A 54 25.34 2.90 24.49
N ALA A 55 24.69 4.05 24.29
CA ALA A 55 24.54 5.09 25.31
C ALA A 55 23.87 4.57 26.59
N MET A 56 22.78 3.81 26.43
CA MET A 56 22.08 3.21 27.57
C MET A 56 22.94 2.16 28.28
N PHE A 57 23.68 1.33 27.53
CA PHE A 57 24.60 0.36 28.12
C PHE A 57 25.80 1.03 28.81
N THR A 58 26.34 2.12 28.27
CA THR A 58 27.39 2.90 28.95
C THR A 58 26.91 3.41 30.30
N GLN A 59 25.67 3.91 30.37
CA GLN A 59 25.05 4.31 31.64
C GLN A 59 24.88 3.10 32.58
N LEU A 60 24.32 1.99 32.11
CA LEU A 60 24.14 0.77 32.92
C LEU A 60 25.48 0.22 33.45
N LEU A 61 26.51 0.18 32.61
CA LEU A 61 27.83 -0.35 32.96
C LEU A 61 28.58 0.54 33.95
N HIS A 62 28.26 1.84 34.01
CA HIS A 62 28.72 2.70 35.11
C HIS A 62 28.20 2.16 36.45
N TYR A 63 26.90 1.84 36.55
CA TYR A 63 26.33 1.27 37.77
C TYR A 63 26.92 -0.11 38.09
N VAL A 64 27.12 -0.95 37.08
CA VAL A 64 27.80 -2.25 37.25
C VAL A 64 29.22 -2.08 37.78
N GLN A 65 29.99 -1.10 37.28
CA GLN A 65 31.33 -0.80 37.80
C GLN A 65 31.29 -0.38 39.29
N VAL A 66 30.31 0.43 39.69
CA VAL A 66 30.11 0.83 41.09
C VAL A 66 29.79 -0.37 41.97
N ALA A 67 28.89 -1.26 41.52
CA ALA A 67 28.54 -2.50 42.21
C ALA A 67 29.78 -3.42 42.37
N LEU A 68 30.56 -3.62 41.29
CA LEU A 68 31.80 -4.38 41.32
C LEU A 68 32.82 -3.81 42.30
N ASN A 69 32.96 -2.48 42.36
CA ASN A 69 33.87 -1.83 43.29
C ASN A 69 33.47 -2.02 44.77
N LYS A 70 32.17 -2.21 45.04
CA LYS A 70 31.63 -2.49 46.38
C LYS A 70 31.59 -3.98 46.72
N GLY A 71 31.91 -4.86 45.78
CA GLY A 71 31.79 -6.32 45.95
C GLY A 71 30.34 -6.83 45.90
N GLU A 72 29.43 -6.07 45.31
CA GLU A 72 28.03 -6.46 45.14
C GLU A 72 27.89 -7.49 44.00
N GLN A 73 26.89 -8.37 44.11
CA GLN A 73 26.61 -9.38 43.08
C GLN A 73 25.96 -8.74 41.85
N VAL A 74 26.54 -8.97 40.68
CA VAL A 74 25.98 -8.54 39.39
C VAL A 74 25.12 -9.66 38.81
N PRO A 75 23.86 -9.40 38.41
CA PRO A 75 23.00 -10.41 37.78
C PRO A 75 23.62 -10.99 36.50
N PRO A 76 23.25 -12.22 36.08
CA PRO A 76 23.78 -12.85 34.87
C PRO A 76 23.53 -12.07 33.57
N PHE A 77 22.47 -11.25 33.50
CA PHE A 77 22.11 -10.49 32.31
C PHE A 77 22.01 -8.99 32.56
N LEU A 78 22.39 -8.21 31.54
CA LEU A 78 22.21 -6.75 31.47
C LEU A 78 21.33 -6.42 30.28
N ALA A 79 20.37 -5.52 30.45
CA ALA A 79 19.47 -5.09 29.39
C ALA A 79 19.22 -3.60 29.38
N VAL A 80 18.88 -3.06 28.21
CA VAL A 80 18.48 -1.66 28.02
C VAL A 80 17.15 -1.61 27.29
N ILE A 81 16.25 -0.71 27.67
CA ILE A 81 14.87 -0.65 27.18
C ILE A 81 14.40 0.79 26.98
N ASP A 82 13.63 1.07 25.92
CA ASP A 82 12.97 2.36 25.69
C ASP A 82 11.60 2.19 24.98
N THR A 83 10.99 3.27 24.49
CA THR A 83 9.68 3.21 23.82
C THR A 83 9.69 2.58 22.42
N GLU A 84 10.85 2.36 21.82
CA GLU A 84 11.04 1.87 20.44
C GLU A 84 11.88 0.59 20.35
N LYS A 85 12.85 0.39 21.24
CA LYS A 85 13.86 -0.67 21.16
C LYS A 85 14.26 -1.22 22.53
N ALA A 86 14.82 -2.43 22.51
CA ALA A 86 15.38 -3.10 23.67
C ALA A 86 16.63 -3.89 23.28
N ALA A 87 17.55 -4.12 24.22
CA ALA A 87 18.70 -4.99 24.01
C ALA A 87 19.11 -5.75 25.27
N ILE A 88 19.76 -6.90 25.12
CA ILE A 88 20.21 -7.77 26.22
C ILE A 88 21.60 -8.36 25.94
N MET A 89 22.44 -8.48 26.96
CA MET A 89 23.73 -9.19 26.93
C MET A 89 23.98 -10.01 28.21
N LYS A 90 24.97 -10.91 28.17
CA LYS A 90 25.48 -11.59 29.36
C LYS A 90 26.47 -10.70 30.09
N SER A 91 26.34 -10.60 31.40
CA SER A 91 27.31 -9.89 32.24
C SER A 91 28.70 -10.49 32.10
N ALA A 92 28.81 -11.82 32.00
CA ALA A 92 30.10 -12.52 31.87
C ALA A 92 30.96 -12.03 30.69
N ASP A 93 30.35 -11.50 29.63
CA ASP A 93 31.06 -11.03 28.44
C ASP A 93 31.72 -9.66 28.66
N VAL A 94 31.22 -8.86 29.60
CA VAL A 94 31.69 -7.48 29.86
C VAL A 94 32.41 -7.31 31.21
N LEU A 95 32.16 -8.19 32.18
CA LEU A 95 32.79 -8.15 33.51
C LEU A 95 34.33 -8.13 33.47
N PRO A 96 35.03 -8.95 32.64
CA PRO A 96 36.49 -8.91 32.56
C PRO A 96 37.06 -7.57 32.06
N PHE A 97 36.27 -6.84 31.27
CA PHE A 97 36.65 -5.52 30.76
C PHE A 97 36.53 -4.45 31.83
N LEU A 98 35.41 -4.42 32.57
CA LEU A 98 35.20 -3.50 33.69
C LEU A 98 36.19 -3.73 34.85
N ALA A 99 36.60 -4.98 35.07
CA ALA A 99 37.58 -5.31 36.12
C ALA A 99 38.95 -4.62 35.92
N LYS A 100 39.29 -4.23 34.67
CA LYS A 100 40.55 -3.53 34.37
C LYS A 100 40.58 -2.07 34.83
N LYS A 101 39.42 -1.48 35.16
CA LYS A 101 39.26 -0.09 35.62
C LYS A 101 39.92 0.95 34.73
N THR A 102 39.87 0.75 33.41
CA THR A 102 40.50 1.64 32.41
C THR A 102 39.59 2.77 31.94
N ILE A 103 38.27 2.66 32.16
CA ILE A 103 37.27 3.59 31.65
C ILE A 103 37.24 4.87 32.50
N GLN A 104 37.29 6.03 31.83
CA GLN A 104 37.17 7.34 32.47
C GLN A 104 35.70 7.76 32.59
N TRP A 105 35.05 7.32 33.67
CA TRP A 105 33.65 7.63 33.92
C TRP A 105 33.39 9.13 34.17
N GLY A 106 32.22 9.61 33.75
CA GLY A 106 31.78 10.99 34.00
C GLY A 106 31.24 11.24 35.41
N LYS A 107 30.73 12.46 35.65
CA LYS A 107 30.27 12.91 37.00
C LYS A 107 29.10 12.09 37.56
N SER A 108 28.28 11.52 36.69
CA SER A 108 27.21 10.58 37.03
C SER A 108 27.01 9.59 35.89
N ALA A 109 26.27 8.51 36.13
CA ALA A 109 25.96 7.52 35.10
C ALA A 109 25.23 8.12 33.89
N SER A 110 24.35 9.11 34.11
CA SER A 110 23.66 9.85 33.03
C SER A 110 24.50 10.94 32.35
N GLN A 111 25.64 11.32 32.94
CA GLN A 111 26.57 12.32 32.43
C GLN A 111 27.94 11.69 32.17
N TYR A 112 27.97 10.56 31.47
CA TYR A 112 29.20 9.91 31.03
C TYR A 112 29.95 10.77 30.00
N THR A 113 31.27 10.58 29.91
CA THR A 113 32.13 11.29 28.96
C THR A 113 32.04 10.66 27.56
N PRO A 114 32.29 11.41 26.47
CA PRO A 114 32.42 10.84 25.13
C PRO A 114 33.43 9.69 25.07
N GLU A 115 34.55 9.80 25.78
CA GLU A 115 35.60 8.77 25.83
C GLU A 115 35.08 7.46 26.47
N ALA A 116 34.27 7.54 27.53
CA ALA A 116 33.65 6.37 28.12
C ALA A 116 32.62 5.72 27.18
N LEU A 117 31.89 6.52 26.39
CA LEU A 117 30.99 5.98 25.38
C LEU A 117 31.77 5.24 24.28
N ASP A 118 32.87 5.80 23.80
CA ASP A 118 33.71 5.20 22.75
C ASP A 118 34.34 3.88 23.22
N ASP A 119 34.95 3.87 24.42
CA ASP A 119 35.58 2.68 25.01
C ASP A 119 34.58 1.54 25.22
N ILE A 120 33.39 1.85 25.75
CA ILE A 120 32.32 0.88 25.92
C ILE A 120 31.85 0.39 24.55
N SER A 121 31.57 1.28 23.61
CA SER A 121 31.01 0.93 22.30
C SER A 121 31.93 0.02 21.51
N ALA A 122 33.24 0.27 21.54
CA ALA A 122 34.25 -0.56 20.90
C ALA A 122 34.29 -1.98 21.48
N HIS A 123 33.99 -2.15 22.76
CA HIS A 123 34.02 -3.44 23.44
C HIS A 123 32.72 -4.22 23.30
N ILE A 124 31.56 -3.59 23.52
CA ILE A 124 30.28 -4.30 23.65
C ILE A 124 29.59 -4.61 22.33
N GLY A 125 30.07 -4.07 21.20
CA GLY A 125 29.38 -4.16 19.90
C GLY A 125 29.00 -5.58 19.48
N THR A 126 29.73 -6.61 19.92
CA THR A 126 29.44 -8.02 19.59
C THR A 126 28.73 -8.81 20.69
N TYR A 127 28.45 -8.20 21.85
CA TYR A 127 28.02 -8.93 23.04
C TYR A 127 26.54 -8.77 23.38
N PHE A 128 25.83 -7.85 22.73
CA PHE A 128 24.39 -7.67 22.95
C PHE A 128 23.54 -8.00 21.72
N VAL A 129 22.31 -8.42 21.98
CA VAL A 129 21.26 -8.64 20.99
C VAL A 129 20.27 -7.49 21.08
N SER A 130 19.91 -6.86 19.94
CA SER A 130 19.01 -5.71 19.88
C SER A 130 17.69 -6.04 19.17
N PHE A 131 16.60 -5.43 19.64
CA PHE A 131 15.23 -5.66 19.22
C PHE A 131 14.52 -4.32 18.98
N LYS A 132 13.81 -4.20 17.86
CA LYS A 132 12.89 -3.08 17.57
C LYS A 132 11.47 -3.49 17.92
N LEU A 133 10.84 -2.87 18.90
CA LEU A 133 9.59 -3.33 19.51
C LEU A 133 8.39 -3.27 18.56
N SER A 134 8.38 -2.34 17.60
CA SER A 134 7.31 -2.26 16.60
C SER A 134 7.18 -3.53 15.75
N THR A 135 8.25 -4.32 15.65
CA THR A 135 8.33 -5.51 14.77
C THR A 135 8.90 -6.75 15.46
N HIS A 136 9.45 -6.63 16.67
CA HIS A 136 10.17 -7.71 17.38
C HIS A 136 9.74 -7.85 18.85
N GLU A 137 8.52 -7.43 19.20
CA GLU A 137 8.01 -7.48 20.56
C GLU A 137 8.03 -8.92 21.11
N ASP A 138 7.50 -9.88 20.36
CA ASP A 138 7.36 -11.27 20.79
C ASP A 138 8.72 -11.98 20.90
N GLU A 139 9.65 -11.71 19.98
CA GLU A 139 11.02 -12.24 20.02
C GLU A 139 11.79 -11.68 21.21
N PHE A 140 11.64 -10.40 21.52
CA PHE A 140 12.25 -9.81 22.71
C PHE A 140 11.70 -10.47 23.99
N ILE A 141 10.37 -10.52 24.15
CA ILE A 141 9.73 -11.09 25.35
C ILE A 141 10.13 -12.55 25.53
N SER A 142 10.10 -13.34 24.45
CA SER A 142 10.46 -14.76 24.48
C SER A 142 11.95 -14.96 24.79
N THR A 143 12.85 -14.18 24.19
CA THR A 143 14.29 -14.26 24.43
C THR A 143 14.63 -13.94 25.88
N VAL A 144 14.08 -12.85 26.44
CA VAL A 144 14.37 -12.47 27.83
C VAL A 144 13.77 -13.49 28.81
N LYS A 145 12.54 -13.95 28.59
CA LYS A 145 11.94 -15.00 29.44
C LYS A 145 12.70 -16.31 29.38
N ALA A 146 13.16 -16.71 28.20
CA ALA A 146 13.99 -17.90 28.02
C ALA A 146 15.32 -17.72 28.75
N ALA A 147 16.01 -16.59 28.59
CA ALA A 147 17.27 -16.30 29.25
C ALA A 147 17.17 -16.35 30.78
N ILE A 148 16.13 -15.73 31.37
CA ILE A 148 15.85 -15.79 32.80
C ILE A 148 15.64 -17.24 33.28
N LYS A 149 14.99 -18.09 32.46
CA LYS A 149 14.68 -19.48 32.82
C LYS A 149 15.86 -20.45 32.62
N SER A 150 16.62 -20.30 31.54
CA SER A 150 17.68 -21.24 31.13
C SER A 150 19.08 -20.83 31.58
N GLY A 151 19.28 -19.57 31.95
CA GLY A 151 20.62 -19.01 32.20
C GLY A 151 21.43 -18.75 30.93
N ASP A 152 20.81 -18.86 29.73
CA ASP A 152 21.47 -18.60 28.45
C ASP A 152 20.55 -17.90 27.44
N ILE A 153 21.11 -17.05 26.57
CA ILE A 153 20.37 -16.38 25.50
C ILE A 153 20.13 -17.39 24.37
N ILE A 154 18.95 -18.01 24.35
CA ILE A 154 18.56 -19.00 23.33
C ILE A 154 18.22 -18.30 22.02
N ARG A 155 18.90 -18.67 20.93
CA ARG A 155 18.61 -18.17 19.57
C ARG A 155 17.30 -18.73 19.01
N THR A 156 16.57 -17.91 18.28
CA THR A 156 15.28 -18.25 17.66
C THR A 156 15.46 -19.26 16.53
N GLN A 157 14.67 -20.33 16.51
CA GLN A 157 14.68 -21.31 15.41
C GLN A 157 14.02 -20.71 14.15
N ILE A 158 14.61 -20.98 12.99
CA ILE A 158 13.99 -20.65 11.69
C ILE A 158 13.04 -21.79 11.35
N THR A 159 11.75 -21.45 11.23
CA THR A 159 10.66 -22.38 10.93
C THR A 159 9.89 -21.88 9.71
N PRO A 160 9.02 -22.70 9.12
CA PRO A 160 8.27 -22.23 7.96
C PRO A 160 7.32 -21.07 8.24
N ASP A 161 6.83 -20.97 9.48
CA ASP A 161 5.92 -19.91 9.90
C ASP A 161 6.59 -18.54 10.01
N ASN A 162 7.90 -18.50 10.31
CA ASN A 162 8.65 -17.25 10.45
C ASN A 162 9.57 -16.94 9.25
N LEU A 163 9.62 -17.81 8.24
CA LEU A 163 10.61 -17.75 7.16
C LEU A 163 10.66 -16.40 6.42
N LYS A 164 9.49 -15.81 6.11
CA LYS A 164 9.42 -14.51 5.41
C LYS A 164 9.95 -13.36 6.27
N GLN A 165 9.58 -13.32 7.54
CA GLN A 165 10.06 -12.31 8.48
C GLN A 165 11.58 -12.43 8.67
N VAL A 166 12.09 -13.66 8.79
CA VAL A 166 13.52 -13.95 8.89
C VAL A 166 14.25 -13.51 7.62
N PHE A 167 13.68 -13.78 6.44
CA PHE A 167 14.25 -13.35 5.16
C PHE A 167 14.30 -11.84 5.01
N ASP A 168 13.20 -11.11 5.25
CA ASP A 168 13.17 -9.65 5.11
C ASP A 168 14.21 -8.98 6.02
N LYS A 169 14.40 -9.55 7.21
CA LYS A 169 15.42 -9.12 8.15
C LYS A 169 16.83 -9.47 7.69
N TRP A 170 17.02 -10.65 7.11
CA TRP A 170 18.29 -11.04 6.50
C TRP A 170 18.66 -10.09 5.36
N VAL A 171 17.71 -9.72 4.49
CA VAL A 171 17.94 -8.73 3.43
C VAL A 171 18.37 -7.38 4.00
N ALA A 172 17.65 -6.89 5.02
CA ALA A 172 17.95 -5.61 5.64
C ALA A 172 19.31 -5.56 6.37
N MET A 173 19.72 -6.66 6.99
CA MET A 173 20.93 -6.72 7.84
C MET A 173 22.16 -7.28 7.12
N ILE A 174 21.96 -8.11 6.09
CA ILE A 174 23.01 -8.87 5.40
C ILE A 174 22.93 -8.63 3.90
N GLY A 175 21.77 -8.90 3.28
CA GLY A 175 21.62 -8.87 1.81
C GLY A 175 22.11 -7.56 1.18
N ARG A 176 21.69 -6.42 1.73
CA ARG A 176 22.09 -5.07 1.26
C ARG A 176 23.56 -4.73 1.44
N GLU A 177 24.29 -5.49 2.27
CA GLU A 177 25.73 -5.33 2.46
C GLU A 177 26.54 -6.16 1.45
N ILE A 178 25.90 -7.02 0.65
CA ILE A 178 26.56 -7.84 -0.37
C ILE A 178 26.69 -7.01 -1.65
N GLY A 179 27.89 -6.50 -1.92
CA GLY A 179 28.15 -5.68 -3.10
C GLY A 179 28.10 -6.49 -4.40
N GLY A 180 27.45 -5.96 -5.44
CA GLY A 180 27.47 -6.53 -6.79
C GLY A 180 26.45 -7.66 -7.06
N VAL A 181 25.52 -7.88 -6.13
CA VAL A 181 24.41 -8.84 -6.25
C VAL A 181 23.09 -8.09 -6.43
N THR A 182 22.21 -8.62 -7.29
CA THR A 182 20.87 -8.06 -7.50
C THR A 182 19.91 -8.54 -6.41
N GLU A 183 18.88 -7.77 -6.06
CA GLU A 183 17.94 -8.17 -4.99
C GLU A 183 17.20 -9.48 -5.33
N ASP A 184 17.02 -9.79 -6.63
CA ASP A 184 16.48 -11.04 -7.15
C ASP A 184 17.22 -12.29 -6.65
N ASP A 185 18.53 -12.16 -6.44
CA ASP A 185 19.40 -13.25 -6.04
C ASP A 185 19.45 -13.44 -4.51
N TYR A 186 18.89 -12.53 -3.72
CA TYR A 186 18.95 -12.59 -2.25
C TYR A 186 18.28 -13.83 -1.68
N ALA A 187 17.21 -14.33 -2.31
CA ALA A 187 16.61 -15.59 -1.88
C ALA A 187 17.63 -16.74 -2.00
N LEU A 188 18.35 -16.83 -3.11
CA LEU A 188 19.37 -17.87 -3.32
C LEU A 188 20.48 -17.77 -2.26
N LEU A 189 20.97 -16.56 -2.00
CA LEU A 189 22.00 -16.31 -1.00
C LEU A 189 21.51 -16.57 0.44
N PHE A 190 20.27 -16.21 0.75
CA PHE A 190 19.65 -16.49 2.04
C PHE A 190 19.56 -18.00 2.31
N PHE A 191 19.12 -18.79 1.33
CA PHE A 191 19.07 -20.24 1.50
C PHE A 191 20.46 -20.86 1.63
N ALA A 192 21.45 -20.33 0.91
CA ALA A 192 22.84 -20.73 1.10
C ALA A 192 23.33 -20.43 2.53
N ASP A 193 22.93 -19.31 3.13
CA ASP A 193 23.34 -18.90 4.48
C ASP A 193 22.62 -19.71 5.58
N ILE A 194 21.28 -19.86 5.52
CA ILE A 194 20.54 -20.60 6.55
C ILE A 194 20.82 -22.11 6.48
N MET A 195 21.15 -22.66 5.31
CA MET A 195 21.47 -24.08 5.16
C MET A 195 22.92 -24.41 5.46
N HIS A 196 23.66 -23.49 6.08
CA HIS A 196 25.05 -23.66 6.46
C HIS A 196 25.19 -23.62 7.99
N ASP A 197 25.94 -24.55 8.57
CA ASP A 197 26.12 -24.61 10.04
C ASP A 197 27.24 -23.69 10.56
N GLY A 198 28.03 -23.13 9.64
CA GLY A 198 29.17 -22.27 9.91
C GLY A 198 30.49 -22.88 9.43
N THR A 199 30.52 -24.19 9.15
CA THR A 199 31.67 -24.90 8.58
C THR A 199 31.33 -25.69 7.32
N VAL A 200 30.15 -26.30 7.24
CA VAL A 200 29.71 -27.14 6.12
C VAL A 200 28.25 -26.84 5.72
N SER A 201 27.95 -26.95 4.42
CA SER A 201 26.58 -26.90 3.91
C SER A 201 25.80 -28.17 4.28
N THR A 202 24.55 -28.01 4.69
CA THR A 202 23.62 -29.12 4.97
C THR A 202 22.98 -29.73 3.71
N HIS A 203 23.18 -29.10 2.53
CA HIS A 203 22.66 -29.56 1.24
C HIS A 203 23.71 -29.46 0.15
N ALA A 204 23.68 -30.37 -0.83
CA ALA A 204 24.50 -30.33 -2.02
C ALA A 204 23.74 -29.68 -3.19
N ASN A 205 24.47 -29.05 -4.13
CA ASN A 205 23.96 -28.49 -5.40
C ASN A 205 22.95 -27.33 -5.27
N LEU A 206 23.08 -26.47 -4.25
CA LEU A 206 22.34 -25.21 -4.23
C LEU A 206 22.88 -24.26 -5.33
N PRO A 207 22.04 -23.44 -5.98
CA PRO A 207 22.51 -22.45 -6.98
C PRO A 207 23.49 -21.41 -6.42
N ALA A 208 23.45 -21.18 -5.11
CA ALA A 208 24.37 -20.34 -4.36
C ALA A 208 24.99 -21.11 -3.20
N GLU A 209 26.20 -20.71 -2.80
CA GLU A 209 26.98 -21.33 -1.73
C GLU A 209 27.57 -20.27 -0.79
N LEU A 210 27.59 -20.56 0.51
CA LEU A 210 28.34 -19.78 1.50
C LEU A 210 29.72 -20.39 1.71
N MET A 211 30.77 -19.59 1.56
CA MET A 211 32.16 -19.94 1.85
C MET A 211 32.76 -19.05 2.94
N HIS A 212 33.95 -19.40 3.43
CA HIS A 212 34.71 -18.57 4.37
C HIS A 212 36.10 -18.25 3.82
N LYS A 213 36.47 -16.97 3.79
CA LYS A 213 37.79 -16.47 3.36
C LYS A 213 38.37 -15.59 4.47
N ASN A 214 39.56 -15.93 4.97
CA ASN A 214 40.23 -15.24 6.08
C ASN A 214 39.33 -15.06 7.33
N GLY A 215 38.50 -16.07 7.64
CA GLY A 215 37.58 -16.04 8.79
C GLY A 215 36.31 -15.20 8.59
N ALA A 216 36.03 -14.73 7.38
CA ALA A 216 34.82 -13.96 7.05
C ALA A 216 33.93 -14.70 6.02
N PRO A 217 32.60 -14.55 6.10
CA PRO A 217 31.67 -15.14 5.14
C PRO A 217 31.81 -14.49 3.76
N VAL A 218 31.78 -15.31 2.71
CA VAL A 218 31.80 -14.91 1.30
C VAL A 218 30.74 -15.72 0.57
N PHE A 219 29.86 -15.05 -0.16
CA PHE A 219 28.80 -15.69 -0.94
C PHE A 219 29.30 -16.02 -2.34
N THR A 220 28.83 -17.14 -2.88
CA THR A 220 29.14 -17.60 -4.23
C THR A 220 27.85 -17.84 -4.98
N LEU A 221 27.74 -17.26 -6.17
CA LEU A 221 26.57 -17.43 -7.03
C LEU A 221 27.04 -17.41 -8.49
N GLY A 222 26.68 -18.45 -9.26
CA GLY A 222 27.11 -18.57 -10.66
C GLY A 222 28.63 -18.57 -10.86
N GLY A 223 29.40 -19.06 -9.88
CA GLY A 223 30.87 -19.07 -9.91
C GLY A 223 31.55 -17.73 -9.60
N LYS A 224 30.79 -16.67 -9.28
CA LYS A 224 31.31 -15.38 -8.81
C LYS A 224 31.27 -15.28 -7.30
N MET A 225 32.28 -14.65 -6.71
CA MET A 225 32.39 -14.41 -5.26
C MET A 225 31.93 -13.00 -4.89
N PHE A 226 31.17 -12.89 -3.80
CA PHE A 226 30.63 -11.65 -3.27
C PHE A 226 30.96 -11.53 -1.78
N GLU A 227 31.66 -10.46 -1.41
CA GLU A 227 32.07 -10.18 -0.03
C GLU A 227 31.10 -9.20 0.63
N LEU A 228 30.94 -9.27 1.96
CA LEU A 228 30.14 -8.32 2.73
C LEU A 228 30.88 -6.99 2.91
N GLY A 229 30.20 -5.88 2.63
CA GLY A 229 30.65 -4.51 2.90
C GLY A 229 30.70 -4.19 4.39
N ASN A 230 29.69 -4.62 5.15
CA ASN A 230 29.64 -4.50 6.61
C ASN A 230 29.33 -5.85 7.28
N LYS A 231 30.10 -6.20 8.32
CA LYS A 231 29.99 -7.48 9.05
C LYS A 231 29.14 -7.37 10.32
N GLU A 232 28.77 -6.16 10.73
CA GLU A 232 28.03 -5.93 11.97
C GLU A 232 26.61 -6.50 11.90
N GLY A 233 25.87 -6.19 10.82
CA GLY A 233 24.53 -6.73 10.60
C GLY A 233 24.53 -8.27 10.50
N TYR A 234 25.56 -8.87 9.90
CA TYR A 234 25.74 -10.32 9.85
C TYR A 234 25.89 -10.95 11.25
N ARG A 235 26.72 -10.34 12.11
CA ARG A 235 26.91 -10.81 13.48
C ARG A 235 25.62 -10.70 14.30
N GLN A 236 24.93 -9.56 14.20
CA GLN A 236 23.68 -9.32 14.91
C GLN A 236 22.55 -10.25 14.47
N PHE A 237 22.41 -10.49 13.17
CA PHE A 237 21.41 -11.41 12.64
C PHE A 237 21.60 -12.82 13.19
N TRP A 238 22.84 -13.32 13.18
CA TRP A 238 23.15 -14.66 13.67
C TRP A 238 23.22 -14.78 15.19
N ALA A 239 23.25 -13.66 15.92
CA ALA A 239 23.02 -13.66 17.37
C ALA A 239 21.54 -13.87 17.72
N ILE A 240 20.62 -13.60 16.78
CA ILE A 240 19.17 -13.73 16.96
C ILE A 240 18.67 -15.11 16.53
N TYR A 241 19.18 -15.64 15.40
CA TYR A 241 18.66 -16.87 14.80
C TYR A 241 19.62 -18.05 14.90
N HIS A 242 19.06 -19.25 15.06
CA HIS A 242 19.80 -20.49 15.03
C HIS A 242 19.98 -20.98 13.59
N ARG A 243 21.20 -21.35 13.22
CA ARG A 243 21.53 -22.04 11.96
C ARG A 243 22.33 -23.33 12.22
N PRO A 244 22.14 -24.37 11.40
CA PRO A 244 21.10 -24.49 10.39
C PRO A 244 19.72 -24.73 11.05
N PRO A 245 18.59 -24.57 10.32
CA PRO A 245 17.28 -25.00 10.79
C PRO A 245 17.27 -26.48 11.19
N LYS A 246 16.33 -26.87 12.06
CA LYS A 246 16.11 -28.29 12.39
C LYS A 246 15.85 -29.10 11.11
N SER A 247 16.34 -30.34 11.07
CA SER A 247 16.26 -31.21 9.87
C SER A 247 14.84 -31.36 9.33
N GLU A 248 13.84 -31.50 10.22
CA GLU A 248 12.42 -31.62 9.89
C GLU A 248 11.83 -30.43 9.11
N TYR A 249 12.44 -29.24 9.16
CA TYR A 249 11.95 -28.07 8.44
C TYR A 249 12.66 -27.84 7.11
N ARG A 250 13.82 -28.44 6.86
CA ARG A 250 14.72 -28.03 5.78
C ARG A 250 14.11 -28.16 4.38
N ASP A 251 13.50 -29.31 4.09
CA ASP A 251 12.87 -29.57 2.79
C ASP A 251 11.69 -28.61 2.55
N TYR A 252 10.84 -28.44 3.56
CA TYR A 252 9.69 -27.52 3.50
C TYR A 252 10.10 -26.05 3.37
N LEU A 253 11.21 -25.64 3.99
CA LEU A 253 11.77 -24.30 3.82
C LEU A 253 12.26 -24.08 2.39
N LEU A 254 12.92 -25.07 1.78
CA LEU A 254 13.37 -25.01 0.39
C LEU A 254 12.19 -24.94 -0.61
N GLU A 255 11.10 -25.66 -0.35
CA GLU A 255 9.86 -25.56 -1.13
C GLU A 255 9.26 -24.14 -1.13
N ARG A 256 9.54 -23.36 -0.07
CA ARG A 256 9.06 -21.99 0.09
C ARG A 256 10.06 -20.94 -0.40
N ARG A 257 11.13 -21.34 -1.09
CA ARG A 257 12.15 -20.41 -1.58
C ARG A 257 11.58 -19.25 -2.40
N ASP A 258 10.68 -19.58 -3.32
CA ASP A 258 10.11 -18.59 -4.24
C ASP A 258 9.05 -17.71 -3.52
N SER A 259 8.63 -18.09 -2.30
CA SER A 259 7.75 -17.28 -1.44
C SER A 259 8.47 -16.16 -0.68
N LEU A 260 9.81 -16.10 -0.74
CA LEU A 260 10.62 -15.13 0.01
C LEU A 260 10.97 -13.87 -0.76
N ILE A 261 10.98 -13.92 -2.09
CA ILE A 261 11.23 -12.74 -2.94
C ILE A 261 10.21 -11.63 -2.62
N PRO A 262 10.65 -10.37 -2.38
CA PRO A 262 9.76 -9.24 -2.16
C PRO A 262 8.75 -9.08 -3.30
N TYR A 263 7.49 -8.85 -2.95
CA TYR A 263 6.38 -8.95 -3.90
C TYR A 263 6.33 -7.82 -4.93
N ASP A 264 7.01 -6.70 -4.68
CA ASP A 264 7.10 -5.59 -5.64
C ASP A 264 7.81 -6.02 -6.96
N GLU A 265 8.62 -7.09 -6.92
CA GLU A 265 9.29 -7.66 -8.10
C GLU A 265 8.73 -9.03 -8.54
N ARG A 266 7.75 -9.62 -7.83
CA ARG A 266 6.85 -10.64 -8.42
C ARG A 266 5.96 -10.08 -9.54
N SER A 267 6.01 -8.76 -9.72
CA SER A 267 5.52 -8.04 -10.90
C SER A 267 6.26 -8.43 -12.19
N PHE A 268 7.38 -9.16 -12.14
CA PHE A 268 7.92 -9.75 -13.35
C PHE A 268 7.12 -10.98 -13.74
N LYS A 269 6.22 -10.76 -14.71
CA LYS A 269 5.61 -11.73 -15.63
C LYS A 269 4.22 -12.29 -15.29
N GLY A 270 3.56 -11.71 -14.29
CA GLY A 270 2.11 -11.52 -14.36
C GLY A 270 1.20 -12.69 -13.93
N ALA A 271 1.69 -13.83 -13.46
CA ALA A 271 0.83 -14.81 -12.78
C ALA A 271 0.87 -14.58 -11.26
N TYR A 272 -0.26 -14.22 -10.64
CA TYR A 272 -0.33 -14.03 -9.19
C TYR A 272 -0.53 -15.38 -8.47
N TYR A 273 0.15 -15.57 -7.33
CA TYR A 273 -0.06 -16.75 -6.49
C TYR A 273 -1.49 -16.77 -5.94
N THR A 274 -2.29 -17.79 -6.28
CA THR A 274 -3.64 -18.00 -5.72
C THR A 274 -3.54 -18.83 -4.43
N PRO A 275 -3.88 -18.28 -3.26
CA PRO A 275 -3.83 -19.02 -2.00
C PRO A 275 -4.79 -20.22 -1.97
N LEU A 276 -4.36 -21.32 -1.34
CA LEU A 276 -5.13 -22.57 -1.32
C LEU A 276 -6.55 -22.42 -0.76
N HIS A 277 -6.76 -21.60 0.29
CA HIS A 277 -8.08 -21.38 0.86
C HIS A 277 -9.02 -20.63 -0.11
N VAL A 278 -8.48 -19.80 -1.00
CA VAL A 278 -9.22 -19.13 -2.08
C VAL A 278 -9.45 -20.10 -3.25
N VAL A 279 -8.49 -20.98 -3.55
CA VAL A 279 -8.65 -22.06 -4.54
C VAL A 279 -9.79 -23.01 -4.14
N ASP A 280 -9.87 -23.38 -2.87
CA ASP A 280 -10.97 -24.20 -2.35
C ASP A 280 -12.33 -23.55 -2.65
N LYS A 281 -12.47 -22.24 -2.42
CA LYS A 281 -13.69 -21.50 -2.76
C LYS A 281 -13.97 -21.42 -4.26
N ALA A 282 -12.95 -21.29 -5.11
CA ALA A 282 -13.12 -21.35 -6.56
C ALA A 282 -13.67 -22.70 -7.00
N TYR A 283 -13.17 -23.81 -6.45
CA TYR A 283 -13.63 -25.17 -6.78
C TYR A 283 -15.04 -25.46 -6.24
N ASP A 284 -15.36 -24.99 -5.04
CA ASP A 284 -16.72 -25.03 -4.51
C ASP A 284 -17.69 -24.30 -5.45
N LYS A 285 -17.32 -23.08 -5.86
CA LYS A 285 -18.14 -22.26 -6.76
C LYS A 285 -18.29 -22.88 -8.15
N LEU A 286 -17.25 -23.47 -8.71
CA LEU A 286 -17.33 -24.22 -9.96
C LEU A 286 -18.25 -25.44 -9.85
N THR A 287 -18.18 -26.15 -8.73
CA THR A 287 -19.03 -27.33 -8.44
C THR A 287 -20.50 -26.93 -8.34
N GLU A 288 -20.79 -25.83 -7.66
CA GLU A 288 -22.13 -25.25 -7.58
C GLU A 288 -22.65 -24.80 -8.96
N THR A 289 -21.81 -24.11 -9.73
CA THR A 289 -22.20 -23.48 -10.99
C THR A 289 -22.31 -24.47 -12.16
N LEU A 290 -21.39 -25.43 -12.25
CA LEU A 290 -21.25 -26.36 -13.38
C LEU A 290 -21.73 -27.78 -13.05
N GLY A 291 -22.04 -28.06 -11.78
CA GLY A 291 -22.49 -29.35 -11.27
C GLY A 291 -21.34 -30.28 -10.84
N PRO A 292 -21.63 -31.32 -10.05
CA PRO A 292 -20.63 -32.14 -9.35
C PRO A 292 -19.64 -32.90 -10.26
N ASN A 293 -19.97 -33.09 -11.54
CA ASN A 293 -19.15 -33.85 -12.47
C ASN A 293 -18.31 -32.98 -13.42
N TRP A 294 -18.26 -31.66 -13.22
CA TRP A 294 -17.59 -30.74 -14.15
C TRP A 294 -16.12 -31.11 -14.41
N GLN A 295 -15.39 -31.60 -13.40
CA GLN A 295 -13.98 -32.00 -13.54
C GLN A 295 -13.76 -33.20 -14.49
N LYS A 296 -14.83 -33.97 -14.75
CA LYS A 296 -14.84 -35.05 -15.76
C LYS A 296 -15.34 -34.54 -17.11
N ASP A 297 -16.37 -33.70 -17.09
CA ASP A 297 -17.13 -33.29 -18.26
C ASP A 297 -16.42 -32.21 -19.09
N TYR A 298 -15.47 -31.49 -18.49
CA TYR A 298 -14.70 -30.44 -19.11
C TYR A 298 -13.24 -30.83 -19.31
N ILE A 299 -12.68 -30.38 -20.43
CA ILE A 299 -11.24 -30.16 -20.56
C ILE A 299 -10.93 -28.82 -19.89
N VAL A 300 -9.90 -28.77 -19.05
CA VAL A 300 -9.49 -27.53 -18.38
C VAL A 300 -8.23 -27.01 -19.05
N TRP A 301 -8.20 -25.72 -19.36
CA TRP A 301 -6.99 -25.04 -19.80
C TRP A 301 -6.74 -23.79 -18.97
N ASP A 302 -5.62 -23.79 -18.24
CA ASP A 302 -5.04 -22.59 -17.65
C ASP A 302 -3.88 -22.13 -18.53
N MET A 303 -4.02 -20.98 -19.19
CA MET A 303 -2.98 -20.41 -20.05
C MET A 303 -1.99 -19.47 -19.36
N CYS A 304 -2.12 -19.27 -18.05
CA CYS A 304 -1.24 -18.44 -17.23
C CYS A 304 -1.04 -19.06 -15.82
N CYS A 305 -0.79 -20.38 -15.78
CA CYS A 305 -0.86 -21.17 -14.55
C CYS A 305 0.25 -20.87 -13.53
N GLY A 306 1.32 -20.19 -13.92
CA GLY A 306 2.53 -20.06 -13.12
C GLY A 306 3.02 -21.45 -12.68
N VAL A 307 3.17 -21.64 -11.38
CA VAL A 307 3.55 -22.95 -10.78
C VAL A 307 2.36 -23.87 -10.47
N GLY A 308 1.16 -23.55 -10.95
CA GLY A 308 0.01 -24.46 -10.97
C GLY A 308 -0.84 -24.54 -9.70
N ASN A 309 -0.79 -23.51 -8.84
CA ASN A 309 -1.50 -23.51 -7.55
C ASN A 309 -3.02 -23.58 -7.67
N LEU A 310 -3.59 -23.05 -8.77
CA LEU A 310 -5.03 -23.04 -8.98
C LEU A 310 -5.56 -24.46 -9.29
N GLU A 311 -4.73 -25.33 -9.87
CA GLU A 311 -5.11 -26.66 -10.34
C GLU A 311 -4.82 -27.77 -9.31
N VAL A 312 -4.10 -27.48 -8.23
CA VAL A 312 -3.62 -28.49 -7.25
C VAL A 312 -4.73 -29.34 -6.64
N LYS A 313 -5.96 -28.82 -6.56
CA LYS A 313 -7.12 -29.51 -5.99
C LYS A 313 -7.93 -30.31 -7.02
N HIS A 314 -7.55 -30.26 -8.30
CA HIS A 314 -8.30 -30.92 -9.36
C HIS A 314 -8.21 -32.45 -9.27
N SER A 315 -9.35 -33.12 -9.28
CA SER A 315 -9.48 -34.56 -9.09
C SER A 315 -9.17 -35.37 -10.36
N ASN A 316 -9.11 -34.73 -11.54
CA ASN A 316 -8.80 -35.40 -12.81
C ASN A 316 -7.68 -34.68 -13.60
N PRO A 317 -6.41 -34.75 -13.16
CA PRO A 317 -5.34 -33.95 -13.77
C PRO A 317 -5.06 -34.28 -15.25
N ARG A 318 -5.50 -35.45 -15.75
CA ARG A 318 -5.36 -35.83 -17.17
C ARG A 318 -6.18 -34.97 -18.13
N ASN A 319 -7.22 -34.30 -17.63
CA ASN A 319 -8.05 -33.39 -18.41
C ASN A 319 -7.50 -31.94 -18.41
N ILE A 320 -6.36 -31.68 -17.77
CA ILE A 320 -5.81 -30.35 -17.60
C ILE A 320 -4.65 -30.09 -18.56
N TYR A 321 -4.73 -28.95 -19.24
CA TYR A 321 -3.65 -28.32 -19.95
C TYR A 321 -3.19 -27.08 -19.17
N MET A 322 -1.90 -26.99 -18.88
CA MET A 322 -1.32 -25.92 -18.08
C MET A 322 -0.19 -25.29 -18.87
N SER A 323 -0.28 -23.99 -19.12
CA SER A 323 0.80 -23.24 -19.76
C SER A 323 1.11 -21.94 -19.05
N THR A 324 2.36 -21.51 -19.18
CA THR A 324 2.90 -20.29 -18.57
C THR A 324 3.99 -19.73 -19.48
N LEU A 325 4.27 -18.43 -19.32
CA LEU A 325 5.28 -17.72 -20.09
C LEU A 325 6.68 -18.30 -19.84
N ASP A 326 6.98 -18.73 -18.61
CA ASP A 326 8.33 -19.09 -18.20
C ASP A 326 8.59 -20.59 -18.16
N GLN A 327 9.67 -21.03 -18.79
CA GLN A 327 10.09 -22.43 -18.71
C GLN A 327 10.45 -22.85 -17.26
N ALA A 328 10.94 -21.91 -16.44
CA ALA A 328 11.29 -22.16 -15.05
C ALA A 328 10.08 -22.64 -14.21
N ASP A 329 8.91 -22.05 -14.41
CA ASP A 329 7.67 -22.48 -13.73
C ASP A 329 7.30 -23.93 -14.08
N ILE A 330 7.46 -24.31 -15.36
CA ILE A 330 7.22 -25.68 -15.82
C ILE A 330 8.18 -26.65 -15.13
N ASP A 331 9.45 -26.26 -14.98
CA ASP A 331 10.47 -27.07 -14.35
C ASP A 331 10.23 -27.20 -12.83
N VAL A 332 9.76 -26.14 -12.17
CA VAL A 332 9.30 -26.17 -10.76
C VAL A 332 8.12 -27.12 -10.59
N MET A 333 7.11 -27.05 -11.46
CA MET A 333 5.97 -27.98 -11.42
C MET A 333 6.39 -29.44 -11.59
N LYS A 334 7.39 -29.71 -12.44
CA LYS A 334 7.95 -31.06 -12.61
C LYS A 334 8.71 -31.52 -11.37
N ALA A 335 9.55 -30.66 -10.80
CA ALA A 335 10.35 -30.97 -9.61
C ALA A 335 9.48 -31.22 -8.37
N THR A 336 8.47 -30.38 -8.15
CA THR A 336 7.54 -30.45 -7.01
C THR A 336 6.45 -31.51 -7.18
N LYS A 337 6.39 -32.19 -8.33
CA LYS A 337 5.31 -33.13 -8.69
C LYS A 337 3.91 -32.49 -8.61
N THR A 338 3.82 -31.19 -8.84
CA THR A 338 2.54 -30.48 -8.94
C THR A 338 1.82 -30.90 -10.22
N CYS A 339 0.55 -31.32 -10.09
CA CYS A 339 -0.31 -31.74 -11.21
C CYS A 339 0.37 -32.76 -12.16
N VAL A 340 0.98 -33.83 -11.63
CA VAL A 340 1.85 -34.76 -12.38
C VAL A 340 1.26 -35.26 -13.70
N SER A 341 -0.05 -35.54 -13.72
CA SER A 341 -0.74 -36.10 -14.90
C SER A 341 -1.30 -35.05 -15.85
N ALA A 342 -1.11 -33.75 -15.57
CA ALA A 342 -1.49 -32.67 -16.46
C ALA A 342 -0.47 -32.47 -17.60
N THR A 343 -0.97 -32.01 -18.75
CA THR A 343 -0.11 -31.61 -19.86
C THR A 343 0.43 -30.21 -19.59
N ARG A 344 1.73 -30.10 -19.29
CA ARG A 344 2.42 -28.87 -18.90
C ARG A 344 3.38 -28.42 -19.99
N PHE A 345 3.28 -27.18 -20.47
CA PHE A 345 4.10 -26.66 -21.57
C PHE A 345 4.33 -25.15 -21.48
N GLN A 346 5.51 -24.66 -21.89
CA GLN A 346 5.78 -23.23 -22.00
C GLN A 346 5.02 -22.64 -23.18
N TYR A 347 4.32 -21.52 -22.97
CA TYR A 347 3.55 -20.84 -24.01
C TYR A 347 3.30 -19.38 -23.66
N ASP A 348 3.66 -18.46 -24.57
CA ASP A 348 3.30 -17.05 -24.43
C ASP A 348 1.92 -16.79 -25.04
N TYR A 349 0.86 -16.89 -24.23
CA TYR A 349 -0.52 -16.79 -24.70
C TYR A 349 -0.88 -15.46 -25.38
N LEU A 350 -0.11 -14.38 -25.23
CA LEU A 350 -0.44 -13.11 -25.88
C LEU A 350 0.42 -12.79 -27.11
N ASN A 351 1.47 -13.58 -27.36
CA ASN A 351 2.41 -13.35 -28.46
C ASN A 351 2.64 -14.57 -29.36
N ASP A 352 2.63 -15.79 -28.82
CA ASP A 352 2.75 -17.00 -29.61
C ASP A 352 1.48 -17.21 -30.44
N ASP A 353 1.67 -17.64 -31.68
CA ASP A 353 0.61 -18.00 -32.64
C ASP A 353 -0.32 -16.83 -33.06
N ILE A 354 0.06 -15.58 -32.81
CA ILE A 354 -0.66 -14.40 -33.31
C ILE A 354 0.00 -13.90 -34.61
N THR A 355 -0.76 -13.91 -35.71
CA THR A 355 -0.34 -13.39 -37.02
C THR A 355 -0.37 -11.86 -37.04
N ASP A 356 0.24 -11.27 -38.08
CA ASP A 356 0.24 -9.80 -38.28
C ASP A 356 -1.17 -9.24 -38.56
N ASP A 357 -2.09 -10.06 -39.08
CA ASP A 357 -3.51 -9.73 -39.25
C ASP A 357 -4.38 -10.12 -38.03
N GLY A 358 -3.77 -10.49 -36.91
CA GLY A 358 -4.45 -10.73 -35.64
C GLY A 358 -5.21 -12.05 -35.53
N LYS A 359 -4.93 -13.01 -36.41
CA LYS A 359 -5.50 -14.37 -36.38
C LYS A 359 -4.62 -15.30 -35.55
N ILE A 360 -5.21 -16.44 -35.14
CA ILE A 360 -4.53 -17.49 -34.41
C ILE A 360 -4.06 -18.57 -35.38
N ASP A 361 -2.75 -18.80 -35.44
CA ASP A 361 -2.11 -19.85 -36.24
C ASP A 361 -1.10 -20.64 -35.39
N TYR A 362 -1.52 -21.83 -34.94
CA TYR A 362 -0.70 -22.72 -34.12
C TYR A 362 0.57 -23.23 -34.81
N SER A 363 0.70 -23.09 -36.13
CA SER A 363 1.89 -23.53 -36.85
C SER A 363 3.10 -22.62 -36.64
N LEU A 364 2.89 -21.38 -36.17
CA LEU A 364 3.95 -20.41 -35.93
C LEU A 364 4.89 -20.85 -34.80
N SER A 365 4.35 -21.30 -33.67
CA SER A 365 5.15 -21.79 -32.54
C SER A 365 5.18 -23.32 -32.45
N ASN A 366 4.10 -23.99 -32.89
CA ASN A 366 3.82 -25.41 -32.65
C ASN A 366 3.84 -25.86 -31.18
N LYS A 367 3.75 -24.93 -30.23
CA LYS A 367 3.85 -25.22 -28.79
C LYS A 367 2.56 -25.79 -28.18
N VAL A 368 1.39 -25.41 -28.70
CA VAL A 368 0.10 -25.91 -28.20
C VAL A 368 -0.02 -27.42 -28.47
N PRO A 369 -0.34 -28.27 -27.48
CA PRO A 369 -0.43 -29.71 -27.69
C PRO A 369 -1.45 -30.12 -28.78
N PRO A 370 -1.12 -31.07 -29.67
CA PRO A 370 -2.04 -31.50 -30.74
C PRO A 370 -3.42 -31.96 -30.25
N ALA A 371 -3.46 -32.62 -29.08
CA ALA A 371 -4.71 -33.06 -28.46
C ALA A 371 -5.62 -31.89 -28.05
N LEU A 372 -5.04 -30.78 -27.57
CA LEU A 372 -5.77 -29.56 -27.23
C LEU A 372 -6.28 -28.86 -28.50
N ARG A 373 -5.43 -28.71 -29.53
CA ARG A 373 -5.85 -28.14 -30.84
C ARG A 373 -7.03 -28.92 -31.42
N LYS A 374 -6.97 -30.25 -31.37
CA LYS A 374 -8.04 -31.13 -31.82
C LYS A 374 -9.32 -30.92 -30.99
N ALA A 375 -9.22 -30.81 -29.67
CA ALA A 375 -10.36 -30.57 -28.80
C ALA A 375 -11.06 -29.22 -29.08
N ILE A 376 -10.28 -28.17 -29.37
CA ILE A 376 -10.79 -26.86 -29.77
C ILE A 376 -11.51 -26.98 -31.12
N ALA A 377 -10.90 -27.60 -32.13
CA ALA A 377 -11.49 -27.78 -33.46
C ALA A 377 -12.77 -28.64 -33.45
N GLU A 378 -12.84 -29.65 -32.57
CA GLU A 378 -14.03 -30.50 -32.38
C GLU A 378 -15.13 -29.82 -31.54
N GLY A 379 -14.90 -28.61 -31.02
CA GLY A 379 -15.87 -27.89 -30.20
C GLY A 379 -16.17 -28.58 -28.87
N LYS A 380 -15.19 -29.26 -28.27
CA LYS A 380 -15.37 -29.91 -26.95
C LYS A 380 -15.67 -28.88 -25.86
N LYS A 381 -16.26 -29.35 -24.77
CA LYS A 381 -16.46 -28.54 -23.56
C LYS A 381 -15.10 -28.20 -22.95
N ILE A 382 -14.71 -26.93 -23.06
CA ILE A 382 -13.48 -26.40 -22.47
C ILE A 382 -13.85 -25.38 -21.39
N LEU A 383 -13.30 -25.58 -20.19
CA LEU A 383 -13.26 -24.60 -19.12
C LEU A 383 -11.90 -23.91 -19.17
N VAL A 384 -11.91 -22.61 -19.45
CA VAL A 384 -10.75 -21.75 -19.23
C VAL A 384 -10.79 -21.34 -17.76
N LEU A 385 -9.88 -21.89 -16.96
CA LEU A 385 -9.74 -21.60 -15.53
C LEU A 385 -8.42 -20.86 -15.34
N ILE A 386 -8.47 -19.57 -15.01
CA ILE A 386 -7.28 -18.72 -15.05
C ILE A 386 -7.20 -17.70 -13.91
N ASN A 387 -5.98 -17.34 -13.53
CA ASN A 387 -5.67 -16.16 -12.73
C ASN A 387 -4.69 -15.24 -13.51
N PRO A 388 -5.17 -14.50 -14.52
CA PRO A 388 -4.34 -13.69 -15.39
C PRO A 388 -3.75 -12.45 -14.69
N PRO A 389 -2.70 -11.85 -15.28
CA PRO A 389 -2.12 -10.60 -14.78
C PRO A 389 -3.11 -9.43 -14.71
N TYR A 390 -3.14 -8.74 -13.56
CA TYR A 390 -3.95 -7.54 -13.29
C TYR A 390 -3.32 -6.20 -13.70
N ALA A 391 -2.13 -6.19 -14.31
CA ALA A 391 -1.40 -4.96 -14.62
C ALA A 391 -1.94 -4.23 -15.87
N GLU A 392 -1.98 -2.89 -15.81
CA GLU A 392 -2.10 -2.04 -16.99
C GLU A 392 -0.75 -2.02 -17.75
N ALA A 393 -0.77 -2.31 -19.04
CA ALA A 393 0.41 -2.38 -19.91
C ALA A 393 1.25 -1.09 -19.92
N THR A 394 0.65 0.07 -19.63
CA THR A 394 1.32 1.37 -19.51
C THR A 394 2.13 1.53 -18.21
N ASN A 395 1.80 0.80 -17.14
CA ASN A 395 2.53 0.89 -15.87
C ASN A 395 3.80 0.02 -15.86
N LEU A 396 3.88 -1.00 -16.73
CA LEU A 396 5.09 -1.81 -16.92
C LEU A 396 6.28 -0.98 -17.43
N GLU A 397 6.06 0.10 -18.18
CA GLU A 397 7.15 0.98 -18.67
C GLU A 397 7.84 1.76 -17.55
N ASN A 398 7.13 2.09 -16.48
CA ASN A 398 7.75 2.76 -15.32
C ASN A 398 8.55 1.79 -14.45
N ILE A 399 8.31 0.48 -14.58
CA ILE A 399 8.95 -0.58 -13.78
C ILE A 399 10.08 -1.27 -14.58
N SER A 400 10.01 -1.32 -15.91
CA SER A 400 10.94 -2.09 -16.75
C SER A 400 12.11 -1.32 -17.38
N THR A 401 12.28 -0.02 -17.12
CA THR A 401 13.44 0.73 -17.66
C THR A 401 14.01 1.75 -16.67
N GLY A 402 14.97 1.30 -15.85
CA GLY A 402 16.00 2.16 -15.27
C GLY A 402 17.12 2.53 -16.25
N LEU A 403 17.04 2.08 -17.51
CA LEU A 403 18.01 2.40 -18.56
C LEU A 403 17.25 2.68 -19.87
N LEU A 404 17.58 3.83 -20.46
CA LEU A 404 17.08 4.42 -21.71
C LEU A 404 15.84 5.31 -21.59
N ALA A 405 16.10 6.59 -21.32
CA ALA A 405 15.23 7.68 -21.69
C ALA A 405 15.02 7.66 -23.22
N GLY A 406 13.84 7.19 -23.64
CA GLY A 406 13.35 7.22 -25.02
C GLY A 406 11.89 7.64 -25.01
N GLU A 407 11.55 8.54 -25.93
CA GLU A 407 10.28 9.27 -26.04
C GLU A 407 9.01 8.41 -25.83
N ASN A 408 8.12 8.83 -24.92
CA ASN A 408 6.76 8.30 -24.84
C ASN A 408 6.05 8.47 -26.19
N LYS A 409 5.90 7.39 -26.95
CA LYS A 409 4.84 7.29 -27.94
C LYS A 409 3.60 6.73 -27.26
N SER A 410 2.57 7.56 -27.20
CA SER A 410 1.22 7.19 -26.82
C SER A 410 0.73 5.95 -27.59
N GLY A 411 0.32 4.91 -26.87
CA GLY A 411 -0.88 4.13 -27.25
C GLY A 411 -0.74 2.83 -28.04
N VAL A 412 0.31 2.01 -27.87
CA VAL A 412 0.28 0.60 -28.33
C VAL A 412 0.90 -0.31 -27.27
N SER A 413 0.06 -1.08 -26.60
CA SER A 413 0.38 -2.21 -25.71
C SER A 413 1.35 -3.20 -26.37
N LYS A 414 2.43 -3.56 -25.66
CA LYS A 414 3.62 -4.31 -26.15
C LYS A 414 3.38 -5.78 -26.59
N THR A 415 2.16 -6.31 -26.55
CA THR A 415 1.86 -7.69 -27.00
C THR A 415 1.36 -7.73 -28.44
N LYS A 416 1.60 -8.84 -29.16
CA LYS A 416 1.09 -9.01 -30.52
C LYS A 416 -0.43 -9.01 -30.55
N LEU A 417 -1.10 -9.65 -29.59
CA LEU A 417 -2.56 -9.63 -29.53
C LEU A 417 -3.08 -8.19 -29.44
N ALA A 418 -2.45 -7.36 -28.62
CA ALA A 418 -2.95 -6.02 -28.39
C ALA A 418 -2.62 -5.07 -29.55
N ALA A 419 -1.51 -5.27 -30.24
CA ALA A 419 -1.18 -4.57 -31.48
C ALA A 419 -2.10 -4.97 -32.65
N ASN A 420 -2.39 -6.26 -32.81
CA ASN A 420 -2.97 -6.79 -34.06
C ASN A 420 -4.44 -7.21 -33.95
N ALA A 421 -4.97 -7.47 -32.75
CA ALA A 421 -6.29 -8.09 -32.55
C ALA A 421 -7.21 -7.35 -31.56
N MET A 422 -6.73 -6.27 -30.91
CA MET A 422 -7.52 -5.54 -29.89
C MET A 422 -8.18 -4.24 -30.38
N ALA A 423 -8.03 -3.88 -31.65
CA ALA A 423 -8.56 -2.61 -32.20
C ALA A 423 -10.07 -2.43 -31.94
N ALA A 424 -10.85 -3.51 -32.04
CA ALA A 424 -12.29 -3.49 -31.77
C ALA A 424 -12.63 -3.35 -30.28
N TYR A 425 -11.71 -3.62 -29.35
CA TYR A 425 -11.96 -3.63 -27.91
C TYR A 425 -11.61 -2.30 -27.21
N GLY A 426 -11.14 -1.30 -27.96
CA GLY A 426 -10.83 0.03 -27.43
C GLY A 426 -9.75 0.00 -26.36
N LYS A 427 -9.94 0.72 -25.24
CA LYS A 427 -8.94 0.84 -24.16
C LYS A 427 -8.67 -0.46 -23.40
N ALA A 428 -9.43 -1.53 -23.65
CA ALA A 428 -9.12 -2.84 -23.11
C ALA A 428 -7.74 -3.36 -23.58
N SER A 429 -7.24 -2.91 -24.73
CA SER A 429 -5.88 -3.25 -25.16
C SER A 429 -4.81 -2.96 -24.10
N ASN A 430 -5.05 -2.01 -23.19
CA ASN A 430 -4.12 -1.66 -22.12
C ASN A 430 -4.18 -2.59 -20.90
N GLU A 431 -5.15 -3.50 -20.79
CA GLU A 431 -5.35 -4.37 -19.62
C GLU A 431 -5.03 -5.82 -20.00
N LEU A 432 -3.98 -6.41 -19.42
CA LEU A 432 -3.51 -7.75 -19.80
C LEU A 432 -4.59 -8.83 -19.67
N PHE A 433 -5.31 -8.90 -18.55
CA PHE A 433 -6.38 -9.89 -18.40
C PHE A 433 -7.47 -9.77 -19.48
N THR A 434 -7.79 -8.56 -19.96
CA THR A 434 -8.79 -8.41 -21.04
C THR A 434 -8.26 -8.87 -22.39
N GLN A 435 -6.94 -8.82 -22.61
CA GLN A 435 -6.30 -9.42 -23.78
C GLN A 435 -6.47 -10.95 -23.75
N PHE A 436 -6.26 -11.60 -22.60
CA PHE A 436 -6.56 -13.03 -22.44
C PHE A 436 -8.01 -13.34 -22.82
N VAL A 437 -8.97 -12.57 -22.28
CA VAL A 437 -10.40 -12.77 -22.57
C VAL A 437 -10.71 -12.57 -24.06
N ALA A 438 -10.13 -11.55 -24.70
CA ALA A 438 -10.33 -11.28 -26.11
C ALA A 438 -9.73 -12.38 -27.01
N ARG A 439 -8.57 -12.94 -26.65
CA ARG A 439 -8.01 -14.09 -27.36
C ARG A 439 -8.88 -15.33 -27.18
N VAL A 440 -9.33 -15.63 -25.96
CA VAL A 440 -10.26 -16.75 -25.69
C VAL A 440 -11.54 -16.60 -26.51
N ALA A 441 -12.07 -15.38 -26.63
CA ALA A 441 -13.25 -15.10 -27.43
C ALA A 441 -13.06 -15.44 -28.92
N GLN A 442 -11.84 -15.29 -29.46
CA GLN A 442 -11.50 -15.66 -30.84
C GLN A 442 -11.16 -17.15 -30.99
N GLU A 443 -10.43 -17.70 -30.03
CA GLU A 443 -9.87 -19.05 -30.05
C GLU A 443 -10.90 -20.13 -29.70
N ILE A 444 -11.75 -19.84 -28.71
CA ILE A 444 -12.74 -20.76 -28.14
C ILE A 444 -14.05 -19.99 -27.91
N PRO A 445 -14.78 -19.58 -28.97
CA PRO A 445 -15.94 -18.68 -28.86
C PRO A 445 -17.03 -19.13 -27.88
N ASN A 446 -17.15 -20.45 -27.67
CA ASN A 446 -18.17 -21.09 -26.83
C ASN A 446 -17.62 -21.66 -25.50
N ALA A 447 -16.46 -21.17 -25.04
CA ALA A 447 -15.86 -21.58 -23.78
C ALA A 447 -16.77 -21.37 -22.55
N THR A 448 -16.46 -22.09 -21.48
CA THR A 448 -16.80 -21.63 -20.13
C THR A 448 -15.56 -20.95 -19.58
N LEU A 449 -15.68 -19.72 -19.10
CA LEU A 449 -14.56 -18.94 -18.58
C LEU A 449 -14.77 -18.71 -17.09
N ALA A 450 -13.87 -19.22 -16.26
CA ALA A 450 -13.79 -18.93 -14.84
C ALA A 450 -12.47 -18.23 -14.55
N MET A 451 -12.52 -16.96 -14.15
CA MET A 451 -11.31 -16.17 -14.00
C MET A 451 -11.29 -15.35 -12.72
N PHE A 452 -10.10 -15.29 -12.11
CA PHE A 452 -9.75 -14.22 -11.17
C PHE A 452 -9.40 -12.94 -11.94
N SER A 453 -9.98 -11.80 -11.56
CA SER A 453 -9.73 -10.50 -12.22
C SER A 453 -10.13 -9.32 -11.34
N THR A 454 -9.61 -8.13 -11.66
CA THR A 454 -10.25 -6.90 -11.20
C THR A 454 -11.60 -6.73 -11.90
N LEU A 455 -12.55 -6.05 -11.26
CA LEU A 455 -13.89 -5.88 -11.83
C LEU A 455 -14.02 -4.77 -12.87
N LYS A 456 -12.91 -4.19 -13.35
CA LYS A 456 -12.93 -3.11 -14.35
C LYS A 456 -13.74 -3.48 -15.60
N TYR A 457 -13.62 -4.72 -16.08
CA TYR A 457 -14.32 -5.14 -17.30
C TYR A 457 -15.85 -5.18 -17.14
N ILE A 458 -16.37 -5.20 -15.91
CA ILE A 458 -17.80 -5.20 -15.60
C ILE A 458 -18.39 -3.79 -15.73
N ASN A 459 -17.79 -2.78 -15.12
CA ASN A 459 -18.43 -1.47 -14.99
C ASN A 459 -17.54 -0.25 -15.28
N ALA A 460 -16.23 -0.42 -15.51
CA ALA A 460 -15.38 0.72 -15.78
C ALA A 460 -15.82 1.45 -17.06
N PRO A 461 -15.96 2.79 -17.05
CA PRO A 461 -16.35 3.57 -18.22
C PRO A 461 -15.42 3.36 -19.43
N THR A 462 -14.13 3.19 -19.16
CA THR A 462 -13.08 3.00 -20.17
C THR A 462 -13.20 1.69 -20.95
N LEU A 463 -13.92 0.70 -20.41
CA LEU A 463 -14.09 -0.63 -21.02
C LEU A 463 -15.50 -0.86 -21.61
N ALA A 464 -16.28 0.21 -21.82
CA ALA A 464 -17.60 0.11 -22.44
C ALA A 464 -17.55 -0.52 -23.85
N THR A 465 -16.57 -0.15 -24.67
CA THR A 465 -16.36 -0.75 -26.01
C THR A 465 -16.06 -2.24 -25.93
N PHE A 466 -15.29 -2.67 -24.93
CA PHE A 466 -15.01 -4.10 -24.72
C PHE A 466 -16.28 -4.87 -24.41
N ARG A 467 -17.12 -4.37 -23.48
CA ARG A 467 -18.40 -5.00 -23.14
C ARG A 467 -19.40 -5.04 -24.29
N ALA A 468 -19.33 -4.11 -25.24
CA ALA A 468 -20.18 -4.11 -26.43
C ALA A 468 -19.79 -5.23 -27.44
N ASN A 469 -18.54 -5.68 -27.38
CA ASN A 469 -17.96 -6.63 -28.32
C ASN A 469 -17.73 -8.03 -27.73
N TRP A 470 -17.53 -8.15 -26.42
CA TRP A 470 -17.43 -9.42 -25.73
C TRP A 470 -18.79 -9.91 -25.24
N ASN A 471 -19.22 -11.06 -25.75
CA ASN A 471 -20.51 -11.66 -25.44
C ASN A 471 -20.34 -12.80 -24.44
N ALA A 472 -20.95 -12.67 -23.27
CA ALA A 472 -20.94 -13.69 -22.25
C ALA A 472 -22.18 -13.60 -21.34
N LYS A 473 -22.66 -14.78 -20.92
CA LYS A 473 -23.69 -14.91 -19.88
C LYS A 473 -23.03 -15.18 -18.54
N TYR A 474 -23.32 -14.35 -17.54
CA TYR A 474 -22.88 -14.57 -16.17
C TYR A 474 -23.53 -15.84 -15.59
N LEU A 475 -22.74 -16.70 -14.95
CA LEU A 475 -23.23 -17.93 -14.33
C LEU A 475 -23.14 -17.93 -12.80
N GLY A 476 -22.22 -17.15 -12.22
CA GLY A 476 -22.01 -17.08 -10.78
C GLY A 476 -20.58 -16.66 -10.42
N GLY A 477 -20.32 -16.41 -9.14
CA GLY A 477 -18.99 -16.01 -8.68
C GLY A 477 -18.98 -15.32 -7.33
N PHE A 478 -17.77 -15.01 -6.86
CA PHE A 478 -17.55 -14.29 -5.62
C PHE A 478 -16.49 -13.21 -5.81
N VAL A 479 -16.44 -12.24 -4.90
CA VAL A 479 -15.31 -11.33 -4.72
C VAL A 479 -14.64 -11.60 -3.39
N VAL A 480 -13.32 -11.49 -3.37
CA VAL A 480 -12.51 -11.61 -2.17
C VAL A 480 -11.63 -10.37 -2.05
N HIS A 481 -11.32 -9.97 -0.81
CA HIS A 481 -10.41 -8.86 -0.58
C HIS A 481 -9.03 -9.15 -1.20
N ASN A 482 -8.42 -8.19 -1.90
CA ASN A 482 -7.09 -8.37 -2.51
C ASN A 482 -6.01 -8.87 -1.54
N HIS A 483 -6.07 -8.51 -0.25
CA HIS A 483 -5.16 -9.00 0.79
C HIS A 483 -5.33 -10.49 1.14
N ALA A 484 -6.30 -11.21 0.54
CA ALA A 484 -6.26 -12.67 0.56
C ALA A 484 -5.06 -13.20 -0.23
N PHE A 485 -4.66 -12.50 -1.28
CA PHE A 485 -3.49 -12.81 -2.09
C PHE A 485 -2.29 -12.09 -1.48
N ASP A 486 -1.22 -12.84 -1.21
CA ASP A 486 0.00 -12.27 -0.66
C ASP A 486 0.51 -11.12 -1.54
N GLY A 487 1.07 -10.09 -0.93
CA GLY A 487 1.81 -9.00 -1.56
C GLY A 487 1.12 -8.14 -2.63
N LEU A 488 -0.20 -8.25 -2.79
CA LEU A 488 -0.97 -7.19 -3.42
C LEU A 488 -1.12 -6.00 -2.46
N SER A 489 -0.67 -4.82 -2.90
CA SER A 489 -0.90 -3.55 -2.21
C SER A 489 -2.23 -2.92 -2.63
N GLY A 490 -2.75 -2.00 -1.82
CA GLY A 490 -4.02 -1.32 -2.08
C GLY A 490 -5.24 -2.02 -1.48
N LYS A 491 -6.44 -1.51 -1.78
CA LYS A 491 -7.72 -2.01 -1.23
C LYS A 491 -8.74 -2.10 -2.36
N PHE A 492 -8.95 -3.29 -2.91
CA PHE A 492 -9.89 -3.52 -4.01
C PHE A 492 -10.36 -5.00 -4.00
N PRO A 493 -11.46 -5.33 -4.69
CA PRO A 493 -11.96 -6.68 -4.76
C PRO A 493 -11.29 -7.41 -5.93
N ILE A 494 -11.00 -8.69 -5.72
CA ILE A 494 -10.64 -9.63 -6.79
C ILE A 494 -11.84 -10.54 -6.98
N GLY A 495 -12.40 -10.56 -8.19
CA GLY A 495 -13.54 -11.40 -8.51
C GLY A 495 -13.10 -12.72 -9.12
N PHE A 496 -13.61 -13.83 -8.60
CA PHE A 496 -13.66 -15.11 -9.30
C PHE A 496 -15.03 -15.25 -9.96
N LEU A 497 -15.11 -14.97 -11.26
CA LEU A 497 -16.37 -14.90 -11.99
C LEU A 497 -16.43 -15.97 -13.08
N VAL A 498 -17.56 -16.67 -13.14
CA VAL A 498 -17.85 -17.74 -14.09
C VAL A 498 -18.81 -17.26 -15.17
N TRP A 499 -18.43 -17.47 -16.42
CA TRP A 499 -19.10 -16.99 -17.61
C TRP A 499 -19.29 -18.12 -18.62
N LYS A 500 -20.44 -18.14 -19.28
CA LYS A 500 -20.62 -18.89 -20.53
C LYS A 500 -20.44 -17.93 -21.69
N THR A 501 -19.40 -18.12 -22.50
CA THR A 501 -19.19 -17.29 -23.69
C THR A 501 -19.97 -17.86 -24.87
N ASP A 502 -20.45 -16.97 -25.73
CA ASP A 502 -20.95 -17.28 -27.07
C ASP A 502 -20.74 -16.02 -27.92
N GLN A 503 -19.66 -15.98 -28.71
CA GLN A 503 -19.36 -14.79 -29.52
C GLN A 503 -20.25 -14.64 -30.75
N HIS A 504 -21.12 -15.61 -31.05
CA HIS A 504 -22.07 -15.55 -32.14
C HIS A 504 -23.43 -15.01 -31.69
N GLN A 505 -23.74 -15.09 -30.39
CA GLN A 505 -24.97 -14.56 -29.81
C GLN A 505 -24.71 -13.29 -28.98
N LYS A 506 -25.34 -12.18 -29.37
CA LYS A 506 -25.24 -10.94 -28.60
C LYS A 506 -25.82 -11.12 -27.19
N SER A 507 -25.03 -10.74 -26.19
CA SER A 507 -25.44 -10.71 -24.78
C SER A 507 -24.90 -9.45 -24.12
N GLN A 508 -25.72 -8.83 -23.28
CA GLN A 508 -25.35 -7.61 -22.57
C GLN A 508 -25.21 -7.91 -21.08
N ILE A 509 -24.09 -7.48 -20.50
CA ILE A 509 -23.88 -7.49 -19.05
C ILE A 509 -24.56 -6.22 -18.51
N THR A 510 -25.64 -6.35 -17.75
CA THR A 510 -26.32 -5.21 -17.11
C THR A 510 -25.93 -5.08 -15.65
N GLU A 511 -25.85 -6.20 -14.95
CA GLU A 511 -25.42 -6.31 -13.57
C GLU A 511 -24.93 -7.72 -13.27
N ILE A 512 -24.15 -7.87 -12.20
CA ILE A 512 -23.79 -9.16 -11.61
C ILE A 512 -23.96 -9.09 -10.09
N GLN A 513 -24.50 -10.15 -9.50
CA GLN A 513 -24.53 -10.33 -8.06
C GLN A 513 -23.49 -11.37 -7.66
N VAL A 514 -22.65 -11.03 -6.70
CA VAL A 514 -21.54 -11.88 -6.22
C VAL A 514 -21.65 -12.08 -4.71
N GLU A 515 -21.16 -13.24 -4.24
CA GLU A 515 -20.81 -13.42 -2.83
C GLU A 515 -19.59 -12.58 -2.48
N VAL A 516 -19.51 -12.14 -1.22
CA VAL A 516 -18.41 -11.33 -0.70
C VAL A 516 -17.68 -12.14 0.35
N LEU A 517 -16.39 -12.35 0.13
CA LEU A 517 -15.49 -13.05 1.03
C LEU A 517 -14.51 -12.09 1.68
N ASP A 518 -14.19 -12.30 2.96
CA ASP A 518 -13.10 -11.61 3.64
C ASP A 518 -11.71 -12.15 3.19
N LYS A 519 -10.63 -11.59 3.73
CA LYS A 519 -9.26 -11.99 3.37
C LYS A 519 -8.93 -13.47 3.69
N ASP A 520 -9.69 -14.09 4.59
CA ASP A 520 -9.54 -15.48 5.01
C ASP A 520 -10.52 -16.40 4.24
N ALA A 521 -11.09 -15.89 3.14
CA ALA A 521 -12.07 -16.55 2.27
C ALA A 521 -13.36 -16.99 2.98
N ARG A 522 -13.76 -16.28 4.04
CA ARG A 522 -15.03 -16.50 4.74
C ARG A 522 -16.11 -15.59 4.17
N GLU A 523 -17.30 -16.13 3.97
CA GLU A 523 -18.43 -15.37 3.45
C GLU A 523 -18.90 -14.32 4.47
N ILE A 524 -19.06 -13.08 4.01
CA ILE A 524 -19.46 -11.93 4.82
C ILE A 524 -20.64 -11.14 4.21
N GLY A 525 -21.17 -11.57 3.07
CA GLY A 525 -22.35 -10.96 2.46
C GLY A 525 -22.42 -11.13 0.95
N SER A 526 -23.17 -10.25 0.29
CA SER A 526 -23.27 -10.18 -1.17
C SER A 526 -23.15 -8.74 -1.67
N LYS A 527 -22.76 -8.57 -2.94
CA LYS A 527 -22.72 -7.27 -3.62
C LYS A 527 -23.23 -7.40 -5.04
N THR A 528 -23.89 -6.35 -5.51
CA THR A 528 -24.25 -6.19 -6.92
C THR A 528 -23.33 -5.14 -7.56
N PHE A 529 -22.78 -5.45 -8.73
CA PHE A 529 -22.05 -4.51 -9.58
C PHE A 529 -22.89 -4.19 -10.81
N PHE A 530 -23.09 -2.91 -11.09
CA PHE A 530 -23.94 -2.46 -12.19
C PHE A 530 -23.09 -1.97 -13.39
N ASN A 531 -23.47 -2.37 -14.59
CA ASN A 531 -22.96 -1.80 -15.84
C ASN A 531 -23.99 -0.82 -16.41
N LEU A 532 -23.81 0.45 -16.08
CA LEU A 532 -24.76 1.51 -16.44
C LEU A 532 -24.30 2.29 -17.68
N PRO A 533 -25.24 2.86 -18.45
CA PRO A 533 -24.93 3.74 -19.56
C PRO A 533 -24.11 4.97 -19.11
N THR A 534 -23.07 5.30 -19.88
CA THR A 534 -22.13 6.38 -19.50
C THR A 534 -22.77 7.77 -19.47
N ASN A 535 -23.88 7.97 -20.20
CA ASN A 535 -24.64 9.22 -20.18
C ASN A 535 -25.38 9.48 -18.85
N GLN A 536 -25.47 8.48 -17.97
CA GLN A 536 -26.02 8.64 -16.62
C GLN A 536 -24.96 9.05 -15.59
N TYR A 537 -23.68 9.04 -15.95
CA TYR A 537 -22.59 9.31 -15.02
C TYR A 537 -22.55 10.77 -14.57
N LEU A 538 -22.11 10.96 -13.32
CA LEU A 538 -21.97 12.28 -12.72
C LEU A 538 -20.93 13.14 -13.47
N SER A 539 -19.92 12.52 -14.09
CA SER A 539 -18.92 13.20 -14.92
C SER A 539 -19.48 13.89 -16.16
N GLU A 540 -20.69 13.48 -16.60
CA GLU A 540 -21.42 14.04 -17.75
C GLU A 540 -22.50 15.05 -17.34
N TRP A 541 -22.71 15.27 -16.03
CA TRP A 541 -23.80 16.10 -15.51
C TRP A 541 -23.56 17.61 -15.64
N PHE A 542 -22.30 18.04 -15.66
CA PHE A 542 -21.91 19.45 -15.67
C PHE A 542 -21.18 19.81 -16.96
N VAL A 543 -21.44 21.03 -17.44
CA VAL A 543 -20.71 21.59 -18.59
C VAL A 543 -19.36 22.10 -18.13
N ARG A 544 -18.29 21.73 -18.84
CA ARG A 544 -16.93 22.22 -18.57
C ARG A 544 -16.73 23.57 -19.27
N PRO A 545 -16.49 24.68 -18.53
CA PRO A 545 -16.22 25.96 -19.15
C PRO A 545 -14.98 25.88 -20.05
N LYS A 546 -15.05 26.56 -21.21
CA LYS A 546 -13.92 26.63 -22.14
C LYS A 546 -12.85 27.57 -21.59
N THR A 547 -11.59 27.19 -21.80
CA THR A 547 -10.46 28.06 -21.46
C THR A 547 -10.39 29.27 -22.38
N ASN A 548 -10.00 30.42 -21.84
CA ASN A 548 -9.64 31.62 -22.59
C ASN A 548 -8.11 31.69 -22.81
N SER A 549 -7.60 32.84 -23.27
CA SER A 549 -6.17 33.03 -23.54
C SER A 549 -5.34 33.50 -22.35
N VAL A 550 -5.97 33.82 -21.21
CA VAL A 550 -5.31 34.38 -20.01
C VAL A 550 -4.46 33.30 -19.35
N ASP A 551 -3.17 33.58 -19.18
CA ASP A 551 -2.25 32.68 -18.48
C ASP A 551 -2.49 32.71 -16.98
N VAL A 552 -2.39 31.54 -16.35
CA VAL A 552 -2.47 31.35 -14.90
C VAL A 552 -1.41 30.38 -14.40
N VAL A 553 -1.09 30.47 -13.12
CA VAL A 553 -0.19 29.52 -12.46
C VAL A 553 -0.91 28.19 -12.21
N PRO A 554 -0.50 27.07 -12.83
CA PRO A 554 -1.08 25.78 -12.50
C PRO A 554 -0.59 25.34 -11.11
N LEU A 555 -1.47 24.77 -10.31
CA LEU A 555 -1.19 24.33 -8.94
C LEU A 555 -1.08 22.80 -8.87
N LYS A 556 -0.25 22.30 -7.94
CA LYS A 556 -0.28 20.90 -7.45
C LYS A 556 -0.77 20.78 -6.02
N ASN A 557 -0.74 21.88 -5.27
CA ASN A 557 -1.29 22.02 -3.92
C ASN A 557 -1.80 23.47 -3.72
N ALA A 558 -2.41 23.79 -2.58
CA ALA A 558 -3.09 25.08 -2.34
C ALA A 558 -2.26 26.31 -2.71
N VAL A 559 -0.99 26.34 -2.31
CA VAL A 559 -0.05 27.45 -2.53
C VAL A 559 1.25 26.99 -3.21
N THR A 560 1.19 25.85 -3.92
CA THR A 560 2.37 25.27 -4.58
C THR A 560 2.12 25.09 -6.07
N PRO A 561 2.87 25.81 -6.93
CA PRO A 561 2.81 25.62 -8.37
C PRO A 561 3.17 24.21 -8.82
N ALA A 562 2.63 23.81 -9.97
CA ALA A 562 2.92 22.53 -10.60
C ALA A 562 4.39 22.46 -11.02
N THR A 563 5.01 21.30 -10.78
CA THR A 563 6.41 21.02 -11.12
C THR A 563 6.56 20.14 -12.36
N ALA A 564 5.46 19.62 -12.91
CA ALA A 564 5.47 18.81 -14.12
C ALA A 564 5.78 19.69 -15.35
N THR A 565 6.70 19.23 -16.19
CA THR A 565 7.05 19.90 -17.46
C THR A 565 6.39 19.22 -18.67
N LYS A 566 6.11 17.92 -18.58
CA LYS A 566 5.43 17.13 -19.61
C LYS A 566 3.94 17.01 -19.30
N ASP A 567 3.11 17.13 -20.34
CA ASP A 567 1.64 17.04 -20.26
C ASP A 567 0.98 17.97 -19.23
N LEU A 568 1.64 19.07 -18.90
CA LEU A 568 1.09 20.07 -18.00
C LEU A 568 -0.22 20.64 -18.55
N ARG A 569 -1.23 20.72 -17.69
CA ARG A 569 -2.55 21.31 -17.96
C ARG A 569 -2.84 22.45 -16.98
N GLY A 570 -3.97 23.13 -17.16
CA GLY A 570 -4.43 24.17 -16.24
C GLY A 570 -3.62 25.48 -16.29
N THR A 571 -2.92 25.76 -17.38
CA THR A 571 -2.13 26.98 -17.59
C THR A 571 -2.93 28.14 -18.14
N LYS A 572 -4.18 27.91 -18.55
CA LYS A 572 -5.10 28.91 -19.13
C LYS A 572 -6.35 29.03 -18.26
N TRP A 573 -6.84 30.24 -18.06
CA TRP A 573 -8.05 30.52 -17.28
C TRP A 573 -9.33 30.29 -18.07
N ALA A 574 -10.48 30.60 -17.47
CA ALA A 574 -11.79 30.65 -18.13
C ALA A 574 -12.54 31.93 -17.72
N ASP A 575 -13.43 32.43 -18.59
CA ASP A 575 -14.18 33.65 -18.31
C ASP A 575 -15.15 33.45 -17.14
N GLY A 576 -15.15 34.40 -16.19
CA GLY A 576 -15.98 34.34 -14.98
C GLY A 576 -15.57 33.26 -13.99
N ALA A 577 -14.42 32.60 -14.19
CA ALA A 577 -13.97 31.57 -13.27
C ALA A 577 -13.47 32.18 -11.95
N ILE A 578 -13.85 31.54 -10.85
CA ILE A 578 -13.48 31.88 -9.46
C ILE A 578 -12.56 30.81 -8.85
N GLY A 579 -12.35 29.70 -9.55
CA GLY A 579 -11.55 28.57 -9.09
C GLY A 579 -11.57 27.42 -10.08
N TYR A 580 -10.92 26.32 -9.70
CA TYR A 580 -10.86 25.09 -10.49
C TYR A 580 -11.12 23.87 -9.60
N MET A 581 -11.98 22.95 -10.04
CA MET A 581 -12.18 21.67 -9.37
C MET A 581 -11.53 20.54 -10.15
N LEU A 582 -10.59 19.84 -9.51
CA LEU A 582 -10.20 18.50 -9.93
C LEU A 582 -11.32 17.53 -9.57
N SER A 583 -11.78 16.74 -10.54
CA SER A 583 -12.80 15.70 -10.36
C SER A 583 -12.44 14.50 -11.24
N GLY A 584 -11.53 13.64 -10.73
CA GLY A 584 -10.85 12.54 -11.42
C GLY A 584 -11.73 11.47 -12.08
N GLY A 585 -11.39 10.18 -11.90
CA GLY A 585 -12.23 9.08 -12.43
C GLY A 585 -13.68 9.15 -11.95
N ASN A 586 -14.64 8.60 -12.71
CA ASN A 586 -16.06 8.56 -12.31
C ASN A 586 -16.36 7.50 -11.24
N ASP A 587 -15.42 6.60 -10.97
CA ASP A 587 -15.51 5.61 -9.89
C ASP A 587 -15.01 6.14 -8.54
N LEU A 588 -15.34 5.40 -7.48
CA LEU A 588 -14.99 5.75 -6.11
C LEU A 588 -13.50 5.58 -5.78
N GLN A 589 -12.75 4.73 -6.48
CA GLN A 589 -11.37 4.31 -6.15
C GLN A 589 -10.42 5.47 -5.80
N HIS A 590 -10.49 6.56 -6.58
CA HIS A 590 -9.64 7.73 -6.41
C HIS A 590 -10.41 9.01 -6.04
N ALA A 591 -11.70 8.89 -5.73
CA ALA A 591 -12.57 10.05 -5.50
C ALA A 591 -12.12 10.88 -4.30
N GLU A 592 -11.59 10.24 -3.25
CA GLU A 592 -11.08 10.93 -2.08
C GLU A 592 -9.82 11.77 -2.37
N GLN A 593 -8.94 11.31 -3.26
CA GLN A 593 -7.69 12.02 -3.59
C GLN A 593 -7.85 12.98 -4.76
N GLN A 594 -8.75 12.68 -5.71
CA GLN A 594 -8.95 13.40 -6.96
C GLN A 594 -10.26 14.21 -7.01
N THR A 595 -10.73 14.66 -5.85
CA THR A 595 -11.83 15.63 -5.74
C THR A 595 -11.35 16.80 -4.87
N VAL A 596 -10.88 17.87 -5.50
CA VAL A 596 -10.13 18.97 -4.85
C VAL A 596 -10.45 20.29 -5.54
N VAL A 597 -10.64 21.37 -4.77
CA VAL A 597 -10.86 22.73 -5.30
C VAL A 597 -9.61 23.58 -5.10
N PHE A 598 -9.29 24.41 -6.09
CA PHE A 598 -8.11 25.28 -6.13
C PHE A 598 -8.48 26.71 -6.56
N SER A 599 -7.68 27.70 -6.13
CA SER A 599 -7.84 29.11 -6.57
C SER A 599 -7.31 29.39 -7.96
N SER A 600 -6.59 28.45 -8.57
CA SER A 600 -6.05 28.55 -9.92
C SER A 600 -6.15 27.19 -10.62
N GLY A 601 -5.79 27.11 -11.91
CA GLY A 601 -5.82 25.86 -12.68
C GLY A 601 -4.98 24.74 -12.04
N TYR A 602 -5.31 23.47 -12.31
CA TYR A 602 -4.57 22.32 -11.79
C TYR A 602 -3.69 21.69 -12.86
N GLY A 603 -2.50 21.23 -12.46
CA GLY A 603 -1.47 20.70 -13.37
C GLY A 603 -1.83 19.43 -14.15
N SER A 604 -3.00 18.82 -13.92
CA SER A 604 -3.44 17.61 -14.62
C SER A 604 -4.86 17.72 -15.19
N ALA A 605 -5.21 16.78 -16.07
CA ALA A 605 -6.51 16.69 -16.72
C ALA A 605 -7.65 16.31 -15.75
N ARG A 606 -8.87 16.20 -16.28
CA ARG A 606 -10.09 15.74 -15.57
C ARG A 606 -10.59 16.70 -14.48
N GLY A 607 -10.39 18.00 -14.63
CA GLY A 607 -11.09 19.01 -13.84
C GLY A 607 -11.92 19.96 -14.70
N PHE A 608 -12.46 20.99 -14.06
CA PHE A 608 -13.19 22.07 -14.73
C PHE A 608 -13.16 23.34 -13.90
N PHE A 609 -13.30 24.49 -14.57
CA PHE A 609 -13.38 25.78 -13.91
C PHE A 609 -14.74 25.97 -13.23
N ILE A 610 -14.70 26.56 -12.04
CA ILE A 610 -15.88 26.95 -11.26
C ILE A 610 -16.19 28.40 -11.58
N THR A 611 -17.45 28.69 -11.83
CA THR A 611 -18.06 30.00 -12.13
C THR A 611 -19.27 30.18 -11.23
N ASP A 612 -19.83 31.38 -11.17
CA ASP A 612 -21.12 31.68 -10.52
C ASP A 612 -22.25 30.74 -10.98
N LYS A 613 -22.29 30.41 -12.28
CA LYS A 613 -23.33 29.59 -12.92
C LYS A 613 -23.28 28.11 -12.54
N ASN A 614 -22.09 27.57 -12.27
CA ASN A 614 -21.91 26.13 -12.00
C ASN A 614 -21.40 25.83 -10.57
N LEU A 615 -21.24 26.85 -9.70
CA LEU A 615 -20.79 26.67 -8.33
C LEU A 615 -21.65 25.67 -7.54
N TRP A 616 -22.97 25.75 -7.65
CA TRP A 616 -23.87 24.81 -6.98
C TRP A 616 -23.68 23.36 -7.46
N GLN A 617 -23.41 23.14 -8.76
CA GLN A 617 -23.10 21.81 -9.29
C GLN A 617 -21.73 21.33 -8.80
N ALA A 618 -20.73 22.22 -8.78
CA ALA A 618 -19.41 21.91 -8.26
C ALA A 618 -19.48 21.49 -6.79
N ALA A 619 -20.27 22.19 -5.98
CA ALA A 619 -20.52 21.85 -4.57
C ALA A 619 -21.16 20.45 -4.41
N VAL A 620 -22.21 20.15 -5.19
CA VAL A 620 -22.86 18.83 -5.17
C VAL A 620 -21.88 17.73 -5.60
N VAL A 621 -21.18 17.91 -6.73
CA VAL A 621 -20.19 16.93 -7.21
C VAL A 621 -19.08 16.72 -6.17
N PHE A 622 -18.59 17.79 -5.55
CA PHE A 622 -17.57 17.72 -4.51
C PHE A 622 -18.06 16.94 -3.28
N ALA A 623 -19.25 17.26 -2.77
CA ALA A 623 -19.82 16.62 -1.60
C ALA A 623 -20.11 15.14 -1.85
N MET A 624 -20.81 14.82 -2.95
CA MET A 624 -21.21 13.44 -3.27
C MET A 624 -20.00 12.53 -3.51
N ARG A 625 -18.94 13.05 -4.16
CA ARG A 625 -17.71 12.30 -4.40
C ARG A 625 -16.86 12.04 -3.17
N ARG A 626 -17.10 12.76 -2.07
CA ARG A 626 -16.26 12.70 -0.86
C ARG A 626 -16.98 12.28 0.41
N ALA A 627 -18.31 12.36 0.45
CA ALA A 627 -19.11 12.02 1.63
C ALA A 627 -19.05 10.51 1.98
N VAL A 628 -18.87 9.66 0.96
CA VAL A 628 -18.62 8.22 1.10
C VAL A 628 -17.13 7.94 0.94
N ARG A 629 -16.55 7.22 1.89
CA ARG A 629 -15.15 6.78 1.79
C ARG A 629 -15.04 5.51 0.96
N PRO A 630 -14.02 5.38 0.10
CA PRO A 630 -13.72 4.13 -0.57
C PRO A 630 -13.40 3.03 0.45
N THR A 631 -14.03 1.89 0.28
CA THR A 631 -13.71 0.60 0.88
C THR A 631 -13.09 -0.28 -0.19
N TRP A 632 -12.54 -1.43 0.21
CA TRP A 632 -12.05 -2.40 -0.77
C TRP A 632 -13.18 -2.95 -1.65
N LEU A 633 -14.44 -2.84 -1.25
CA LEU A 633 -15.55 -3.49 -1.93
C LEU A 633 -16.28 -2.55 -2.91
N ASN A 634 -16.32 -1.25 -2.63
CA ASN A 634 -17.04 -0.24 -3.42
C ASN A 634 -16.13 0.66 -4.26
N ASP A 635 -14.84 0.34 -4.41
CA ASP A 635 -13.90 1.14 -5.21
C ASP A 635 -14.32 1.27 -6.69
N ARG A 636 -15.12 0.31 -7.20
CA ARG A 636 -15.67 0.32 -8.56
C ARG A 636 -17.06 0.91 -8.70
N ASP A 637 -17.71 1.31 -7.62
CA ASP A 637 -19.04 1.92 -7.69
C ASP A 637 -18.95 3.23 -8.47
N GLN A 638 -19.93 3.47 -9.35
CA GLN A 638 -19.95 4.59 -10.28
C GLN A 638 -20.77 5.74 -9.71
N PHE A 639 -20.25 6.95 -9.84
CA PHE A 639 -21.04 8.14 -9.55
C PHE A 639 -22.05 8.40 -10.67
N LEU A 640 -23.31 8.65 -10.30
CA LEU A 640 -24.42 8.89 -11.21
C LEU A 640 -25.02 10.28 -11.03
N GLN A 641 -25.80 10.69 -12.02
CA GLN A 641 -26.69 11.85 -11.92
C GLN A 641 -27.82 11.59 -10.92
N PRO A 642 -28.34 12.63 -10.26
CA PRO A 642 -29.42 12.45 -9.29
C PRO A 642 -30.67 11.91 -9.97
N THR A 643 -31.39 11.03 -9.26
CA THR A 643 -32.62 10.41 -9.78
C THR A 643 -33.83 11.33 -9.68
N GLU A 644 -33.73 12.44 -8.97
CA GLU A 644 -34.78 13.44 -8.77
C GLU A 644 -34.22 14.86 -8.70
N PRO A 645 -35.06 15.90 -8.89
CA PRO A 645 -34.63 17.29 -8.72
C PRO A 645 -34.08 17.57 -7.32
N LEU A 646 -32.94 18.27 -7.25
CA LEU A 646 -32.30 18.62 -5.99
C LEU A 646 -32.92 19.86 -5.34
N THR A 647 -33.17 19.79 -4.03
CA THR A 647 -33.67 20.92 -3.24
C THR A 647 -32.59 21.99 -3.06
N ASP A 648 -33.00 23.23 -2.81
CA ASP A 648 -32.06 24.34 -2.58
C ASP A 648 -31.32 24.21 -1.24
N GLU A 649 -31.98 23.65 -0.21
CA GLU A 649 -31.33 23.31 1.05
C GLU A 649 -30.17 22.31 0.81
N PHE A 650 -30.40 21.23 0.05
CA PHE A 650 -29.35 20.26 -0.25
C PHE A 650 -28.16 20.86 -1.00
N LYS A 651 -28.43 21.70 -2.00
CA LYS A 651 -27.36 22.41 -2.75
C LYS A 651 -26.53 23.30 -1.83
N THR A 652 -27.18 23.99 -0.90
CA THR A 652 -26.56 24.91 0.03
C THR A 652 -25.77 24.18 1.13
N ASP A 653 -26.29 23.05 1.61
CA ASP A 653 -25.58 22.14 2.52
C ASP A 653 -24.32 21.56 1.87
N CYS A 654 -24.40 21.15 0.60
CA CYS A 654 -23.24 20.71 -0.17
C CYS A 654 -22.19 21.82 -0.30
N LEU A 655 -22.63 23.07 -0.52
CA LEU A 655 -21.74 24.23 -0.61
C LEU A 655 -21.02 24.47 0.72
N MET A 656 -21.74 24.55 1.84
CA MET A 656 -21.13 24.71 3.16
C MET A 656 -20.16 23.57 3.48
N TRP A 657 -20.56 22.33 3.17
CA TRP A 657 -19.69 21.17 3.38
C TRP A 657 -18.41 21.28 2.55
N MET A 658 -18.49 21.72 1.29
CA MET A 658 -17.33 21.94 0.43
C MET A 658 -16.41 23.03 0.97
N LEU A 659 -16.95 24.20 1.35
CA LEU A 659 -16.15 25.35 1.80
C LEU A 659 -15.21 24.99 2.95
N PHE A 660 -15.68 24.19 3.92
CA PHE A 660 -14.91 23.79 5.09
C PHE A 660 -14.34 22.35 4.99
N ASN A 661 -14.29 21.75 3.80
CA ASN A 661 -13.63 20.46 3.62
C ASN A 661 -12.11 20.60 3.55
N ARG A 662 -11.37 19.61 4.07
CA ARG A 662 -9.89 19.58 3.98
C ARG A 662 -9.34 19.59 2.55
N SER A 663 -10.14 19.21 1.56
CA SER A 663 -9.79 19.23 0.14
C SER A 663 -10.34 20.45 -0.61
N ASN A 664 -10.96 21.39 0.09
CA ASN A 664 -10.97 22.76 -0.39
C ASN A 664 -9.58 23.36 -0.16
N ARG A 665 -8.80 23.43 -1.23
CA ARG A 665 -7.44 23.96 -1.25
C ARG A 665 -7.39 25.34 -1.89
N THR A 666 -8.51 26.06 -1.90
CA THR A 666 -8.49 27.47 -2.26
C THR A 666 -7.71 28.23 -1.20
N ALA A 667 -6.87 29.13 -1.67
CA ALA A 667 -5.93 29.92 -0.91
C ALA A 667 -5.70 31.26 -1.63
N SER A 668 -5.19 32.24 -0.91
CA SER A 668 -4.58 33.41 -1.52
C SER A 668 -3.08 33.40 -1.21
N ALA A 669 -2.28 33.85 -2.17
CA ALA A 669 -0.84 33.94 -2.00
C ALA A 669 -0.24 34.86 -3.06
N ASP A 670 0.69 35.71 -2.63
CA ASP A 670 1.58 36.45 -3.53
C ASP A 670 2.93 35.72 -3.66
N ASP A 671 3.74 36.13 -4.64
CA ASP A 671 5.10 35.62 -4.87
C ASP A 671 5.19 34.10 -5.09
N LEU A 672 4.21 33.52 -5.78
CA LEU A 672 4.31 32.14 -6.26
C LEU A 672 5.21 32.10 -7.49
N GLU A 673 6.41 31.54 -7.36
CA GLU A 673 7.36 31.43 -8.46
C GLU A 673 7.05 30.24 -9.37
N TRP A 674 6.77 30.52 -10.64
CA TRP A 674 6.53 29.50 -11.65
C TRP A 674 6.91 30.02 -13.04
N ASN A 675 7.69 29.20 -13.77
CA ASN A 675 8.18 29.51 -15.11
C ASN A 675 8.91 30.87 -15.22
N GLY A 676 9.80 31.16 -14.25
CA GLY A 676 10.58 32.40 -14.21
C GLY A 676 9.77 33.67 -13.90
N LYS A 677 8.49 33.53 -13.53
CA LYS A 677 7.59 34.64 -13.19
C LYS A 677 7.01 34.45 -11.79
N LYS A 678 6.76 35.57 -11.10
CA LYS A 678 5.99 35.62 -9.85
C LYS A 678 4.51 35.78 -10.14
N TRP A 679 3.70 34.98 -9.47
CA TRP A 679 2.25 34.93 -9.61
C TRP A 679 1.58 35.24 -8.28
N SER A 680 0.36 35.77 -8.39
CA SER A 680 -0.53 35.98 -7.26
C SER A 680 -1.83 35.22 -7.52
N ILE A 681 -2.42 34.65 -6.48
CA ILE A 681 -3.72 33.99 -6.54
C ILE A 681 -4.66 34.63 -5.51
N VAL A 682 -5.91 34.83 -5.90
CA VAL A 682 -6.98 35.40 -5.06
C VAL A 682 -7.89 34.28 -4.60
N ASN A 683 -8.39 34.38 -3.36
CA ASN A 683 -9.35 33.43 -2.84
C ASN A 683 -10.78 33.97 -2.93
N HIS A 684 -11.62 33.31 -3.73
CA HIS A 684 -13.02 33.68 -3.90
C HIS A 684 -13.99 32.90 -2.99
N PHE A 685 -13.49 32.02 -2.11
CA PHE A 685 -14.29 31.05 -1.35
C PHE A 685 -14.37 31.37 0.15
N ILE A 686 -14.21 32.64 0.54
CA ILE A 686 -14.32 33.08 1.94
C ILE A 686 -15.78 33.47 2.23
N PRO A 687 -16.51 32.77 3.11
CA PRO A 687 -17.92 33.03 3.35
C PRO A 687 -18.18 34.12 4.42
N TYR A 688 -17.19 34.98 4.67
CA TYR A 688 -17.27 36.03 5.69
C TYR A 688 -16.77 37.36 5.15
N THR A 689 -17.35 38.43 5.66
CA THR A 689 -16.78 39.78 5.55
C THR A 689 -15.61 39.94 6.52
N GLU A 690 -14.75 40.91 6.26
CA GLU A 690 -13.59 41.26 7.10
C GLU A 690 -14.03 41.60 8.53
N ALA A 691 -15.12 42.34 8.67
CA ALA A 691 -15.68 42.74 9.96
C ALA A 691 -16.22 41.55 10.77
N GLU A 692 -16.75 40.51 10.12
CA GLU A 692 -17.24 39.31 10.80
C GLU A 692 -16.13 38.47 11.40
N VAL A 693 -14.89 38.61 10.93
CA VAL A 693 -13.75 37.78 11.34
C VAL A 693 -12.59 38.58 11.93
N ASP A 694 -12.78 39.88 12.12
CA ASP A 694 -11.77 40.80 12.65
C ASP A 694 -10.47 40.80 11.80
N ALA A 695 -10.61 40.70 10.48
CA ALA A 695 -9.46 40.73 9.57
C ALA A 695 -8.83 42.14 9.56
N PRO A 696 -7.48 42.24 9.58
CA PRO A 696 -6.79 43.52 9.69
C PRO A 696 -6.85 44.36 8.40
N ASP A 697 -7.03 43.70 7.25
CA ASP A 697 -7.00 44.32 5.93
C ASP A 697 -8.12 43.76 5.04
N ARG A 698 -8.42 44.49 3.97
CA ARG A 698 -9.48 44.16 3.01
C ARG A 698 -9.19 42.88 2.23
N PHE A 699 -10.21 42.04 2.04
CA PHE A 699 -10.18 40.90 1.12
C PHE A 699 -10.34 41.37 -0.33
N GLU A 700 -9.56 40.78 -1.24
CA GLU A 700 -9.63 41.18 -2.66
C GLU A 700 -10.93 40.73 -3.33
N SER A 701 -11.62 39.73 -2.78
CA SER A 701 -12.89 39.21 -3.27
C SER A 701 -13.90 39.01 -2.15
N ASP A 702 -15.12 39.53 -2.35
CA ASP A 702 -16.30 39.30 -1.52
C ASP A 702 -17.32 38.35 -2.18
N PHE A 703 -16.93 37.68 -3.28
CA PHE A 703 -17.78 36.84 -4.10
C PHE A 703 -18.68 35.88 -3.30
N MET A 704 -18.10 35.09 -2.38
CA MET A 704 -18.88 34.06 -1.67
C MET A 704 -19.86 34.66 -0.67
N VAL A 705 -19.56 35.81 -0.06
CA VAL A 705 -20.52 36.56 0.77
C VAL A 705 -21.72 37.00 -0.06
N GLN A 706 -21.46 37.59 -1.23
CA GLN A 706 -22.52 38.01 -2.15
C GLN A 706 -23.34 36.82 -2.66
N TYR A 707 -22.69 35.69 -2.97
CA TYR A 707 -23.34 34.47 -3.44
C TYR A 707 -24.26 33.84 -2.37
N LEU A 708 -23.94 34.00 -1.09
CA LEU A 708 -24.71 33.45 0.03
C LEU A 708 -25.81 34.39 0.53
N ALA A 709 -25.79 35.66 0.15
CA ALA A 709 -26.66 36.71 0.72
C ALA A 709 -28.17 36.41 0.60
N ASP A 710 -28.58 35.68 -0.43
CA ASP A 710 -29.98 35.30 -0.72
C ASP A 710 -30.26 33.80 -0.47
N LYS A 711 -29.32 33.07 0.13
CA LYS A 711 -29.44 31.62 0.37
C LYS A 711 -29.93 31.32 1.76
N THR A 712 -30.85 30.36 1.87
CA THR A 712 -31.30 29.84 3.17
C THR A 712 -30.42 28.69 3.60
N LEU A 713 -29.77 28.83 4.76
CA LEU A 713 -28.93 27.77 5.34
C LEU A 713 -29.78 26.86 6.24
N SER A 714 -29.50 25.55 6.20
CA SER A 714 -30.03 24.63 7.20
C SER A 714 -29.40 24.87 8.57
N ALA A 715 -29.99 24.31 9.62
CA ALA A 715 -29.44 24.41 10.97
C ALA A 715 -28.00 23.86 11.06
N GLU A 716 -27.71 22.75 10.38
CA GLU A 716 -26.37 22.16 10.35
C GLU A 716 -25.38 23.03 9.56
N ALA A 717 -25.80 23.58 8.42
CA ALA A 717 -25.01 24.50 7.62
C ALA A 717 -24.66 25.79 8.39
N THR A 718 -25.64 26.38 9.09
CA THR A 718 -25.44 27.54 9.97
C THR A 718 -24.45 27.23 11.09
N ALA A 719 -24.57 26.07 11.75
CA ALA A 719 -23.65 25.67 12.81
C ALA A 719 -22.19 25.54 12.31
N VAL A 720 -21.99 25.01 11.10
CA VAL A 720 -20.66 24.95 10.48
C VAL A 720 -20.12 26.35 10.18
N LEU A 721 -20.95 27.24 9.64
CA LEU A 721 -20.58 28.62 9.34
C LEU A 721 -20.20 29.39 10.63
N ASP A 722 -20.98 29.27 11.71
CA ASP A 722 -20.69 29.97 12.96
C ASP A 722 -19.43 29.44 13.67
N ALA A 723 -19.24 28.11 13.67
CA ALA A 723 -18.03 27.50 14.22
C ALA A 723 -16.79 27.85 13.38
N GLY A 724 -16.93 27.91 12.06
CA GLY A 724 -15.89 28.38 11.14
C GLY A 724 -15.50 29.84 11.41
N ARG A 725 -16.49 30.74 11.61
CA ARG A 725 -16.25 32.16 11.94
C ARG A 725 -15.36 32.30 13.17
N SER A 726 -15.60 31.48 14.18
CA SER A 726 -14.80 31.46 15.41
C SER A 726 -13.34 31.08 15.17
N LEU A 727 -13.08 30.13 14.26
CA LEU A 727 -11.71 29.77 13.87
C LEU A 727 -11.03 30.86 13.05
N TRP A 728 -11.74 31.54 12.16
CA TRP A 728 -11.20 32.70 11.42
C TRP A 728 -10.81 33.83 12.37
N LYS A 729 -11.67 34.18 13.35
CA LYS A 729 -11.33 35.16 14.40
C LYS A 729 -10.08 34.76 15.18
N ALA A 730 -10.00 33.49 15.59
CA ALA A 730 -8.84 32.96 16.31
C ALA A 730 -7.56 33.03 15.47
N TYR A 731 -7.66 32.85 14.15
CA TYR A 731 -6.53 33.02 13.24
C TYR A 731 -6.03 34.46 13.25
N PHE A 732 -6.90 35.45 13.02
CA PHE A 732 -6.51 36.86 12.94
C PHE A 732 -6.10 37.49 14.28
N ALA A 733 -6.48 36.89 15.42
CA ALA A 733 -6.09 37.36 16.74
C ALA A 733 -4.56 37.38 16.97
N HIS A 734 -3.79 36.57 16.25
CA HIS A 734 -2.33 36.48 16.41
C HIS A 734 -1.61 36.28 15.08
N THR A 735 -0.42 36.84 14.96
CA THR A 735 0.48 36.59 13.83
C THR A 735 1.29 35.32 14.05
N ASP A 736 1.26 34.38 13.10
CA ASP A 736 2.04 33.14 13.18
C ASP A 736 3.55 33.36 13.01
N VAL A 737 4.33 32.44 13.57
CA VAL A 737 5.79 32.41 13.40
C VAL A 737 6.18 32.31 11.92
N ARG A 738 7.36 32.85 11.58
CA ARG A 738 7.81 32.97 10.18
C ARG A 738 7.78 31.63 9.42
N THR A 739 8.19 30.54 10.04
CA THR A 739 8.20 29.21 9.39
C THR A 739 6.81 28.77 8.93
N VAL A 740 5.78 28.99 9.76
CA VAL A 740 4.38 28.70 9.44
C VAL A 740 3.87 29.63 8.34
N ARG A 741 4.20 30.94 8.42
CA ARG A 741 3.83 31.92 7.38
C ARG A 741 4.44 31.60 6.03
N ASP A 742 5.72 31.22 6.00
CA ASP A 742 6.44 30.85 4.77
C ASP A 742 5.89 29.54 4.18
N GLN A 743 5.61 28.54 5.01
CA GLN A 743 5.07 27.24 4.61
C GLN A 743 3.69 27.33 3.95
N TYR A 744 2.78 28.14 4.53
CA TYR A 744 1.39 28.27 4.05
C TYR A 744 1.14 29.55 3.25
N LYS A 745 2.19 30.31 2.92
CA LYS A 745 2.12 31.59 2.20
C LYS A 745 1.06 32.53 2.81
N LEU A 746 1.17 32.78 4.11
CA LEU A 746 0.28 33.67 4.86
C LEU A 746 0.71 35.14 4.68
N ASN A 747 0.84 35.57 3.42
CA ASN A 747 1.33 36.90 3.03
C ASN A 747 0.22 37.83 2.53
N ARG A 748 -1.05 37.43 2.68
CA ARG A 748 -2.25 38.20 2.31
C ARG A 748 -3.35 38.05 3.38
N PRO A 749 -4.31 38.97 3.46
CA PRO A 749 -5.42 38.88 4.42
C PRO A 749 -6.52 37.89 4.01
N ASP A 750 -6.72 37.65 2.72
CA ASP A 750 -7.78 36.80 2.15
C ASP A 750 -7.45 35.29 2.17
N VAL A 751 -6.90 34.81 3.29
CA VAL A 751 -6.49 33.41 3.44
C VAL A 751 -7.67 32.44 3.41
N GLY A 752 -7.44 31.27 2.79
CA GLY A 752 -8.46 30.24 2.66
C GLY A 752 -8.53 29.26 3.84
N TRP A 753 -9.56 28.41 3.81
CA TRP A 753 -9.76 27.38 4.84
C TRP A 753 -8.54 26.49 5.02
N TYR A 754 -7.89 26.08 3.92
CA TYR A 754 -6.66 25.30 3.96
C TYR A 754 -5.55 26.02 4.74
N GLN A 755 -5.37 27.31 4.52
CA GLN A 755 -4.32 28.08 5.20
C GLN A 755 -4.64 28.21 6.70
N ILE A 756 -5.86 28.61 7.04
CA ILE A 756 -6.29 28.82 8.43
C ILE A 756 -6.22 27.54 9.25
N ARG A 757 -6.81 26.45 8.78
CA ARG A 757 -6.86 25.19 9.55
C ARG A 757 -5.46 24.67 9.88
N ASN A 758 -4.52 24.83 8.95
CA ASN A 758 -3.18 24.29 9.10
C ASN A 758 -2.30 25.24 9.94
N ALA A 759 -2.44 26.55 9.77
CA ALA A 759 -1.76 27.54 10.62
C ALA A 759 -2.14 27.38 12.10
N LEU A 760 -3.44 27.28 12.39
CA LEU A 760 -3.94 27.05 13.75
C LEU A 760 -3.53 25.68 14.31
N ALA A 761 -3.45 24.65 13.47
CA ALA A 761 -2.97 23.33 13.90
C ALA A 761 -1.48 23.36 14.27
N GLU A 762 -0.63 24.08 13.53
CA GLU A 762 0.78 24.27 13.90
C GLU A 762 0.91 25.11 15.17
N ARG A 763 0.08 26.14 15.33
CA ARG A 763 0.03 26.96 16.54
C ARG A 763 -0.28 26.13 17.80
N ASN A 764 -1.20 25.18 17.69
CA ASN A 764 -1.50 24.24 18.79
C ASN A 764 -0.34 23.31 19.14
N LYS A 765 0.57 23.02 18.19
CA LYS A 765 1.75 22.17 18.44
C LYS A 765 2.89 22.93 19.12
N SER A 766 3.04 24.22 18.84
CA SER A 766 4.16 25.01 19.39
C SER A 766 4.00 25.31 20.88
N GLY A 767 2.75 25.41 21.36
CA GLY A 767 2.45 25.68 22.77
C GLY A 767 2.65 27.14 23.20
N ASP A 768 2.98 28.03 22.25
CA ASP A 768 3.28 29.45 22.53
C ASP A 768 2.02 30.31 22.76
N THR A 769 0.84 29.77 22.47
CA THR A 769 -0.46 30.43 22.66
C THR A 769 -1.46 29.46 23.27
N ALA A 770 -2.57 29.98 23.80
CA ALA A 770 -3.65 29.14 24.31
C ALA A 770 -4.16 28.20 23.20
N PRO A 771 -4.30 26.89 23.47
CA PRO A 771 -4.69 25.94 22.44
C PRO A 771 -6.10 26.25 21.92
N ILE A 772 -6.22 26.31 20.61
CA ILE A 772 -7.47 26.55 19.91
C ILE A 772 -8.24 25.24 19.82
N ASN A 773 -9.46 25.24 20.35
CA ASN A 773 -10.32 24.06 20.35
C ASN A 773 -11.06 23.90 19.01
N PHE A 774 -10.74 22.86 18.25
CA PHE A 774 -11.42 22.51 17.01
C PHE A 774 -12.73 21.71 17.22
N THR A 775 -12.95 21.17 18.42
CA THR A 775 -14.08 20.26 18.72
C THR A 775 -15.46 20.82 18.33
N PRO A 776 -15.80 22.10 18.58
CA PRO A 776 -17.09 22.65 18.16
C PRO A 776 -17.28 22.62 16.64
N PHE A 777 -16.24 23.00 15.89
CA PHE A 777 -16.26 22.95 14.44
C PHE A 777 -16.33 21.49 13.93
N GLU A 778 -15.52 20.59 14.48
CA GLU A 778 -15.52 19.17 14.09
C GLU A 778 -16.88 18.52 14.32
N SER A 779 -17.55 18.86 15.44
CA SER A 779 -18.88 18.36 15.78
C SER A 779 -19.94 18.88 14.81
N ALA A 780 -19.93 20.19 14.51
CA ALA A 780 -20.84 20.78 13.53
C ALA A 780 -20.63 20.20 12.11
N TYR A 781 -19.37 20.04 11.71
CA TYR A 781 -19.02 19.49 10.41
C TYR A 781 -19.41 18.01 10.28
N GLU A 782 -19.25 17.20 11.34
CA GLU A 782 -19.70 15.81 11.34
C GLU A 782 -21.24 15.70 11.33
N ALA A 783 -21.96 16.62 11.99
CA ALA A 783 -23.42 16.67 11.92
C ALA A 783 -23.91 16.92 10.47
N LEU A 784 -23.34 17.93 9.79
CA LEU A 784 -23.63 18.19 8.38
C LEU A 784 -23.21 17.00 7.48
N THR A 785 -22.07 16.37 7.78
CA THR A 785 -21.62 15.15 7.07
C THR A 785 -22.62 14.01 7.24
N THR A 786 -23.14 13.81 8.45
CA THR A 786 -24.12 12.76 8.79
C THR A 786 -25.45 13.01 8.09
N LYS A 787 -25.85 14.28 7.91
CA LYS A 787 -27.03 14.67 7.12
C LYS A 787 -26.87 14.36 5.63
N LEU A 788 -25.70 14.66 5.05
CA LEU A 788 -25.44 14.49 3.61
C LEU A 788 -25.14 13.05 3.18
N ARG A 789 -24.46 12.26 4.03
CA ARG A 789 -23.96 10.93 3.65
C ARG A 789 -25.05 9.96 3.17
N PRO A 790 -26.23 9.82 3.83
CA PRO A 790 -27.30 8.95 3.35
C PRO A 790 -27.86 9.38 1.98
N GLN A 791 -27.81 10.68 1.69
CA GLN A 791 -28.36 11.26 0.46
C GLN A 791 -27.56 10.90 -0.80
N VAL A 792 -26.30 10.48 -0.63
CA VAL A 792 -25.51 9.89 -1.72
C VAL A 792 -26.24 8.68 -2.33
N PHE A 793 -26.88 7.86 -1.49
CA PHE A 793 -27.61 6.68 -1.96
C PHE A 793 -29.08 6.99 -2.25
N SER A 794 -29.77 7.75 -1.40
CA SER A 794 -31.21 8.02 -1.60
C SER A 794 -31.50 8.86 -2.84
N LEU A 795 -30.60 9.79 -3.21
CA LEU A 795 -30.69 10.58 -4.44
C LEU A 795 -30.03 9.88 -5.64
N GLY A 796 -29.50 8.67 -5.45
CA GLY A 796 -28.97 7.82 -6.51
C GLY A 796 -27.57 8.18 -7.02
N PHE A 797 -26.80 9.01 -6.33
CA PHE A 797 -25.47 9.46 -6.77
C PHE A 797 -24.41 8.37 -6.84
N LEU A 798 -24.58 7.20 -6.21
CA LEU A 798 -23.57 6.14 -6.18
C LEU A 798 -24.23 4.75 -6.27
N ARG A 799 -23.76 3.91 -7.21
CA ARG A 799 -24.18 2.52 -7.36
C ARG A 799 -23.06 1.59 -7.79
#